data_AF-A0A2G9HXA0-F1
#
_entry.id   AF-A0A2G9HXA0-F1
#
_cell.length_a   1.000
_cell.length_b   1.000
_cell.length_c   1.000
_cell.angle_alpha   90.00
_cell.angle_beta   90.00
_cell.angle_gamma   90.00
#
_symmetry.space_group_name_H-M   'P 1'
#
loop_
_entity.id
_entity.type
_entity.pdbx_description
1 polymer ?
#
loop_
_entity_poly.entity_id
_entity_poly.type
_entity_poly.pdbx_seq_one_letter_code
_entity_poly.pdbx_strand_id
1 'polypeptide(L)'
;MGKKGKTQQQKPIEENSNSREKKQEELLKTLGDFTSKDNWDQFFTIRGSDDSFEWYAEWPALQSLFTAQLVFPSSARTESSGASPLPVEAAADSILVPGCGNSRLSEHLYDAGFRNITNVDFSKVVISDMLRRNVRERPMMKWRVMDMTSMQFLSETFDAIIDKGGLDALMEPKLGPSLGNLYLSEVKRLLKAGGKFICLTLAESHVLDLLFSKFRFGWKMSLYAVAKESSSRNPNLQTFMVVTEKDFSTPVSEISSFVDEDSLDSHSDQVRKLCEALERERKVRSECSNGADILYPLEDLNLGAKGNLTELEPGRRIKLLLGEPGVSRFFYNAVLLDAPRDSGPFTYQFAAFLVSHMRADEWLFSEEEGQWIIVENSKAARLVMILLDSSNSNAPMEDIQMDLSPLVKQLTPGNCDDAVPIPFMAAGDAIKKKHIVHQVTSALTGTIIVDDVIYEKTDDAPNRVSPTKNVMYRRLVFQRSESLVQSEALLLTEGPNGISNEVEKNKPQVASKTRKKGKQKKFDSVTLLSPASRGEMKVNHNCLASSYHNGIIAGFLLISLHLKGSTSAEGMVKAVVMGLGAGVLPMFMRNYLPSLEIEVVELDPVVLNVAKDYFGLIEDEHLKVHLGDGIGFMTKKAESESEGKDSSKIDVLIVDVDSSDLSSGLTCPEAAFVEESFLLTVKSTLSEQGLFIVNLVSRSSAVKSAIYSRLKMIFSNLLLLKLEEDVNEVIFAVKTESPIKEDQLSEACEVLARKFKQENQEWSQWMIDASKKIKPLE
;
A
#
# COMPACT_ATOMS: atom_id res chain seq x y z
N MET A 1 12.60 72.23 -77.07
CA MET A 1 11.86 71.99 -75.82
C MET A 1 10.64 71.13 -76.13
N GLY A 2 10.46 69.97 -75.47
CA GLY A 2 9.18 69.23 -75.54
C GLY A 2 9.29 67.71 -75.63
N LYS A 3 9.18 67.06 -74.47
CA LYS A 3 8.60 65.74 -74.14
C LYS A 3 8.38 64.69 -75.26
N LYS A 4 8.84 63.46 -74.98
CA LYS A 4 7.97 62.26 -74.86
C LYS A 4 8.76 61.08 -74.28
N GLY A 5 8.39 60.68 -73.06
CA GLY A 5 8.89 59.47 -72.41
C GLY A 5 8.38 58.23 -73.14
N LYS A 6 9.26 57.24 -73.30
CA LYS A 6 8.89 55.87 -73.65
C LYS A 6 8.84 55.04 -72.38
N THR A 7 7.63 54.67 -72.01
CA THR A 7 7.29 53.66 -71.01
C THR A 7 7.79 52.31 -71.51
N GLN A 8 8.72 51.68 -70.78
CA GLN A 8 9.08 50.28 -70.98
C GLN A 8 8.38 49.49 -69.87
N GLN A 9 7.39 48.68 -70.28
CA GLN A 9 6.67 47.75 -69.41
C GLN A 9 7.67 46.74 -68.82
N GLN A 10 7.84 46.74 -67.49
CA GLN A 10 8.33 45.57 -66.76
C GLN A 10 7.16 44.58 -66.62
N LYS A 11 7.34 43.39 -67.19
CA LYS A 11 6.50 42.22 -66.92
C LYS A 11 6.61 41.85 -65.43
N PRO A 12 5.52 41.42 -64.76
CA PRO A 12 5.62 40.87 -63.42
C PRO A 12 6.34 39.51 -63.49
N ILE A 13 7.33 39.34 -62.62
CA ILE A 13 8.02 38.07 -62.40
C ILE A 13 7.09 37.21 -61.53
N GLU A 14 6.27 36.37 -62.18
CA GLU A 14 5.66 35.20 -61.54
C GLU A 14 6.75 34.11 -61.41
N GLU A 15 7.70 34.31 -60.50
CA GLU A 15 8.57 33.23 -60.02
C GLU A 15 8.06 32.72 -58.66
N ASN A 16 7.41 31.57 -58.74
CA ASN A 16 7.46 30.45 -57.79
C ASN A 16 6.92 30.61 -56.35
N SER A 17 5.61 30.40 -56.16
CA SER A 17 5.10 29.80 -54.91
C SER A 17 5.58 28.34 -54.76
N ASN A 18 5.58 27.60 -55.87
CA ASN A 18 5.87 26.16 -55.92
C ASN A 18 7.35 25.79 -55.65
N SER A 19 8.30 26.72 -55.86
CA SER A 19 9.71 26.49 -55.48
C SER A 19 10.00 26.85 -54.02
N ARG A 20 9.22 27.74 -53.42
CA ARG A 20 9.36 28.13 -52.01
C ARG A 20 8.84 27.00 -51.11
N GLU A 21 7.70 26.40 -51.47
CA GLU A 21 7.14 25.21 -50.80
C GLU A 21 8.08 24.00 -50.87
N LYS A 22 8.63 23.69 -52.06
CA LYS A 22 9.60 22.59 -52.22
C LYS A 22 10.90 22.80 -51.42
N LYS A 23 11.44 24.03 -51.43
CA LYS A 23 12.63 24.39 -50.64
C LYS A 23 12.36 24.27 -49.14
N GLN A 24 11.13 24.53 -48.72
CA GLN A 24 10.68 24.42 -47.33
C GLN A 24 10.48 22.96 -46.90
N GLU A 25 9.93 22.08 -47.76
CA GLU A 25 9.87 20.63 -47.50
C GLU A 25 11.27 20.00 -47.41
N GLU A 26 12.22 20.42 -48.24
CA GLU A 26 13.61 19.97 -48.17
C GLU A 26 14.31 20.44 -46.88
N LEU A 27 13.98 21.63 -46.39
CA LEU A 27 14.46 22.15 -45.10
C LEU A 27 13.86 21.39 -43.91
N LEU A 28 12.58 21.01 -43.94
CA LEU A 28 11.96 20.25 -42.86
C LEU A 28 12.54 18.82 -42.77
N LYS A 29 13.03 18.25 -43.87
CA LYS A 29 13.73 16.95 -43.86
C LYS A 29 15.05 16.94 -43.08
N THR A 30 15.62 18.12 -42.76
CA THR A 30 16.83 18.18 -41.92
C THR A 30 16.51 18.06 -40.43
N LEU A 31 15.25 18.21 -40.03
CA LEU A 31 14.76 18.03 -38.66
C LEU A 31 14.29 16.58 -38.46
N GLY A 32 15.22 15.63 -38.56
CA GLY A 32 14.89 14.21 -38.35
C GLY A 32 14.60 13.88 -36.88
N ASP A 33 15.42 14.42 -35.98
CA ASP A 33 15.29 14.32 -34.52
C ASP A 33 15.15 15.74 -33.97
N PHE A 34 14.00 16.03 -33.36
CA PHE A 34 13.63 17.34 -32.82
C PHE A 34 14.32 17.66 -31.48
N THR A 35 14.96 16.68 -30.85
CA THR A 35 15.74 16.84 -29.62
C THR A 35 17.21 17.15 -29.89
N SER A 36 17.68 16.97 -31.13
CA SER A 36 19.07 17.21 -31.52
C SER A 36 19.36 18.69 -31.80
N LYS A 37 20.23 19.27 -30.98
CA LYS A 37 20.76 20.63 -31.18
C LYS A 37 21.41 20.82 -32.55
N ASP A 38 22.17 19.83 -33.05
CA ASP A 38 22.89 19.96 -34.32
C ASP A 38 21.93 20.03 -35.51
N ASN A 39 20.80 19.32 -35.45
CA ASN A 39 19.75 19.39 -36.48
C ASN A 39 19.12 20.79 -36.54
N TRP A 40 18.88 21.40 -35.38
CA TRP A 40 18.35 22.77 -35.28
C TRP A 40 19.37 23.82 -35.70
N ASP A 41 20.64 23.71 -35.28
CA ASP A 41 21.73 24.60 -35.72
C ASP A 41 21.86 24.55 -37.26
N GLN A 42 21.77 23.37 -37.87
CA GLN A 42 21.76 23.22 -39.32
C GLN A 42 20.52 23.85 -39.97
N PHE A 43 19.32 23.59 -39.43
CA PHE A 43 18.07 24.18 -39.93
C PHE A 43 18.12 25.72 -39.95
N PHE A 44 18.54 26.34 -38.84
CA PHE A 44 18.64 27.80 -38.74
C PHE A 44 19.73 28.37 -39.64
N THR A 45 20.86 27.67 -39.79
CA THR A 45 21.95 28.09 -40.68
C THR A 45 21.52 28.12 -42.15
N ILE A 46 20.79 27.10 -42.63
CA ILE A 46 20.36 27.04 -44.03
C ILE A 46 19.27 28.07 -44.33
N ARG A 47 18.41 28.37 -43.35
CA ARG A 47 17.28 29.29 -43.50
C ARG A 47 17.69 30.76 -43.53
N GLY A 48 18.66 31.16 -42.72
CA GLY A 48 19.15 32.54 -42.61
C GLY A 48 18.28 33.47 -41.75
N SER A 49 18.74 34.70 -41.54
CA SER A 49 18.21 35.66 -40.55
C SER A 49 16.89 36.34 -40.93
N ASP A 50 16.56 36.39 -42.22
CA ASP A 50 15.51 37.28 -42.75
C ASP A 50 14.15 36.56 -42.96
N ASP A 51 14.09 35.23 -42.79
CA ASP A 51 12.88 34.42 -42.97
C ASP A 51 12.46 33.77 -41.64
N SER A 52 11.56 34.42 -40.89
CA SER A 52 11.03 33.90 -39.62
C SER A 52 10.20 32.62 -39.83
N PHE A 53 10.13 31.76 -38.82
CA PHE A 53 9.28 30.58 -38.83
C PHE A 53 8.35 30.56 -37.61
N GLU A 54 7.10 30.20 -37.87
CA GLU A 54 6.09 30.09 -36.83
C GLU A 54 5.54 28.67 -36.84
N TRP A 55 5.68 28.00 -35.70
CA TRP A 55 4.99 26.76 -35.39
C TRP A 55 3.59 27.07 -34.85
N TYR A 56 2.58 26.29 -35.23
CA TYR A 56 1.20 26.44 -34.78
C TYR A 56 0.52 27.75 -35.22
N ALA A 57 -0.15 28.45 -34.29
CA ALA A 57 -0.92 29.65 -34.58
C ALA A 57 -0.03 30.91 -34.68
N GLU A 58 -0.49 31.84 -35.52
CA GLU A 58 0.11 33.16 -35.74
C GLU A 58 -0.39 34.18 -34.71
N TRP A 59 0.30 35.30 -34.60
CA TRP A 59 0.01 36.34 -33.60
C TRP A 59 -1.43 36.87 -33.57
N PRO A 60 -2.10 37.17 -34.71
CA PRO A 60 -3.45 37.73 -34.68
C PRO A 60 -4.47 36.84 -33.95
N ALA A 61 -4.39 35.52 -34.12
CA ALA A 61 -5.22 34.56 -33.40
C ALA A 61 -4.89 34.43 -31.90
N LEU A 62 -3.66 34.78 -31.50
CA LEU A 62 -3.15 34.62 -30.13
C LEU A 62 -3.24 35.89 -29.28
N GLN A 63 -3.32 37.06 -29.91
CA GLN A 63 -3.20 38.35 -29.24
C GLN A 63 -4.20 38.52 -28.08
N SER A 64 -5.49 38.28 -28.33
CA SER A 64 -6.54 38.44 -27.31
C SER A 64 -6.36 37.48 -26.13
N LEU A 65 -6.00 36.23 -26.42
CA LEU A 65 -5.75 35.20 -25.44
C LEU A 65 -4.57 35.55 -24.53
N PHE A 66 -3.43 35.96 -25.11
CA PHE A 66 -2.27 36.37 -24.31
C PHE A 66 -2.54 37.63 -23.49
N THR A 67 -3.21 38.64 -24.03
CA THR A 67 -3.57 39.84 -23.27
C THR A 67 -4.44 39.50 -22.06
N ALA A 68 -5.42 38.61 -22.21
CA ALA A 68 -6.26 38.18 -21.08
C ALA A 68 -5.47 37.40 -20.01
N GLN A 69 -4.49 36.59 -20.41
CA GLN A 69 -3.76 35.72 -19.47
C GLN A 69 -2.59 36.41 -18.78
N LEU A 70 -1.95 37.39 -19.43
CA LEU A 70 -0.76 38.08 -18.91
C LEU A 70 -1.08 39.33 -18.09
N VAL A 71 -2.35 39.59 -17.80
CA VAL A 71 -2.81 40.66 -16.91
C VAL A 71 -3.23 40.04 -15.57
N PHE A 72 -2.66 40.54 -14.48
CA PHE A 72 -2.87 40.05 -13.11
C PHE A 72 -3.65 41.06 -12.26
N PRO A 73 -4.52 40.60 -11.33
CA PRO A 73 -5.14 41.47 -10.33
C PRO A 73 -4.05 42.00 -9.38
N SER A 74 -3.94 43.32 -9.20
CA SER A 74 -2.94 43.91 -8.29
C SER A 74 -3.15 43.43 -6.86
N SER A 75 -2.20 42.66 -6.32
CA SER A 75 -2.09 42.40 -4.88
C SER A 75 -1.70 43.69 -4.15
N ALA A 76 -2.48 44.04 -3.14
CA ALA A 76 -2.39 45.21 -2.28
C ALA A 76 -0.99 45.82 -2.10
N ARG A 77 -0.78 47.04 -2.65
CA ARG A 77 0.24 47.96 -2.13
C ARG A 77 -0.30 48.59 -0.85
N THR A 78 0.37 48.35 0.27
CA THR A 78 0.13 49.02 1.55
C THR A 78 0.48 50.50 1.48
N GLU A 79 -0.56 51.32 1.73
CA GLU A 79 -0.63 52.70 2.24
C GLU A 79 0.32 53.80 1.73
N SER A 80 -0.25 54.82 1.07
CA SER A 80 -0.50 56.13 1.70
C SER A 80 -1.03 57.18 0.70
N SER A 81 -1.86 58.08 1.21
CA SER A 81 -2.49 59.26 0.58
C SER A 81 -3.76 58.99 -0.26
N GLY A 82 -4.86 59.57 0.23
CA GLY A 82 -6.21 59.38 -0.29
C GLY A 82 -6.42 60.00 -1.67
N ALA A 83 -6.73 59.13 -2.63
CA ALA A 83 -7.64 59.37 -3.74
C ALA A 83 -8.16 58.00 -4.21
N SER A 84 -9.44 57.94 -4.55
CA SER A 84 -10.24 56.74 -4.86
C SER A 84 -9.48 55.63 -5.64
N PRO A 85 -9.43 54.37 -5.18
CA PRO A 85 -8.79 53.30 -5.93
C PRO A 85 -9.78 52.71 -6.94
N LEU A 86 -9.58 53.00 -8.23
CA LEU A 86 -9.95 52.04 -9.28
C LEU A 86 -8.90 50.91 -9.25
N PRO A 87 -9.28 49.63 -9.40
CA PRO A 87 -8.31 48.55 -9.46
C PRO A 87 -7.41 48.76 -10.68
N VAL A 88 -6.14 49.08 -10.46
CA VAL A 88 -5.15 49.17 -11.52
C VAL A 88 -4.68 47.75 -11.80
N GLU A 89 -5.06 47.18 -12.94
CA GLU A 89 -4.56 45.88 -13.40
C GLU A 89 -3.05 45.97 -13.67
N ALA A 90 -2.27 44.98 -13.22
CA ALA A 90 -0.82 44.94 -13.41
C ALA A 90 -0.45 43.85 -14.43
N ALA A 91 0.27 44.22 -15.49
CA ALA A 91 0.76 43.27 -16.48
C ALA A 91 1.90 42.40 -15.92
N ALA A 92 2.13 41.22 -16.51
CA ALA A 92 3.24 40.34 -16.18
C ALA A 92 4.58 41.10 -16.25
N ASP A 93 5.28 41.18 -15.12
CA ASP A 93 6.53 41.94 -15.01
C ASP A 93 7.74 41.17 -15.56
N SER A 94 7.70 39.84 -15.62
CA SER A 94 8.81 38.99 -16.10
C SER A 94 8.30 37.76 -16.85
N ILE A 95 8.63 37.67 -18.15
CA ILE A 95 8.20 36.59 -19.04
C ILE A 95 9.41 35.77 -19.52
N LEU A 96 9.29 34.44 -19.53
CA LEU A 96 10.23 33.51 -20.15
C LEU A 96 9.60 32.84 -21.38
N VAL A 97 10.35 32.80 -22.49
CA VAL A 97 9.97 32.08 -23.72
C VAL A 97 11.07 31.05 -24.01
N PRO A 98 10.91 29.78 -23.56
CA PRO A 98 11.82 28.69 -23.89
C PRO A 98 11.56 28.13 -25.29
N GLY A 99 12.61 27.54 -25.89
CA GLY A 99 12.56 27.04 -27.27
C GLY A 99 12.15 28.12 -28.27
N CYS A 100 12.64 29.36 -28.09
CA CYS A 100 12.10 30.52 -28.81
C CYS A 100 12.29 30.45 -30.33
N GLY A 101 13.29 29.70 -30.80
CA GLY A 101 13.63 29.62 -32.22
C GLY A 101 13.78 30.99 -32.87
N ASN A 102 13.35 31.09 -34.12
CA ASN A 102 13.29 32.36 -34.88
C ASN A 102 11.85 32.91 -35.02
N SER A 103 10.98 32.57 -34.07
CA SER A 103 9.60 33.07 -33.98
C SER A 103 9.59 34.58 -33.68
N ARG A 104 8.58 35.27 -34.20
CA ARG A 104 8.31 36.68 -33.91
C ARG A 104 7.41 36.87 -32.71
N LEU A 105 6.98 35.80 -32.01
CA LEU A 105 6.12 35.87 -30.84
C LEU A 105 6.63 36.89 -29.81
N SER A 106 7.91 36.83 -29.47
CA SER A 106 8.52 37.74 -28.49
C SER A 106 8.60 39.19 -28.99
N GLU A 107 8.73 39.41 -30.30
CA GLU A 107 8.65 40.75 -30.91
C GLU A 107 7.25 41.33 -30.73
N HIS A 108 6.22 40.53 -31.01
CA HIS A 108 4.84 40.97 -30.89
C HIS A 108 4.41 41.20 -29.44
N LEU A 109 4.83 40.34 -28.50
CA LEU A 109 4.59 40.54 -27.06
C LEU A 109 5.25 41.85 -26.57
N TYR A 110 6.48 42.12 -27.02
CA TYR A 110 7.18 43.36 -26.68
C TYR A 110 6.43 44.59 -27.20
N ASP A 111 6.02 44.55 -28.46
CA ASP A 111 5.31 45.65 -29.13
C ASP A 111 3.90 45.85 -28.54
N ALA A 112 3.30 44.80 -27.97
CA ALA A 112 2.04 44.85 -27.22
C ALA A 112 2.20 45.38 -25.78
N GLY A 113 3.42 45.65 -25.31
CA GLY A 113 3.69 46.29 -24.02
C GLY A 113 4.41 45.41 -22.98
N PHE A 114 4.58 44.11 -23.23
CA PHE A 114 5.28 43.20 -22.33
C PHE A 114 6.79 43.26 -22.57
N ARG A 115 7.50 44.19 -21.92
CA ARG A 115 8.88 44.52 -22.33
C ARG A 115 9.99 43.67 -21.71
N ASN A 116 9.79 43.09 -20.53
CA ASN A 116 10.81 42.28 -19.85
C ASN A 116 10.66 40.80 -20.21
N ILE A 117 11.08 40.46 -21.43
CA ILE A 117 11.03 39.11 -21.98
C ILE A 117 12.43 38.50 -21.99
N THR A 118 12.56 37.29 -21.45
CA THR A 118 13.76 36.46 -21.56
C THR A 118 13.49 35.31 -22.50
N ASN A 119 14.27 35.20 -23.56
CA ASN A 119 14.16 34.16 -24.58
C ASN A 119 15.32 33.19 -24.45
N VAL A 120 15.03 31.89 -24.46
CA VAL A 120 16.05 30.84 -24.39
C VAL A 120 15.87 29.79 -25.46
N ASP A 121 16.99 29.30 -25.97
CA ASP A 121 17.06 28.22 -26.95
C ASP A 121 18.45 27.57 -26.85
N PHE A 122 18.54 26.27 -27.05
CA PHE A 122 19.84 25.56 -27.01
C PHE A 122 20.72 25.85 -28.25
N SER A 123 20.15 26.40 -29.31
CA SER A 123 20.83 26.76 -30.55
C SER A 123 21.49 28.12 -30.39
N LYS A 124 22.83 28.11 -30.44
CA LYS A 124 23.60 29.36 -30.41
C LYS A 124 23.38 30.18 -31.68
N VAL A 125 23.11 29.51 -32.80
CA VAL A 125 22.88 30.15 -34.10
C VAL A 125 21.65 31.05 -33.99
N VAL A 126 20.51 30.50 -33.60
CA VAL A 126 19.24 31.25 -33.58
C VAL A 126 19.24 32.37 -32.54
N ILE A 127 19.82 32.13 -31.35
CA ILE A 127 19.94 33.14 -30.30
C ILE A 127 20.79 34.32 -30.78
N SER A 128 21.88 34.06 -31.50
CA SER A 128 22.76 35.12 -32.01
C SER A 128 22.04 35.98 -33.06
N ASP A 129 21.27 35.35 -33.94
CA ASP A 129 20.54 36.04 -35.00
C ASP A 129 19.36 36.85 -34.45
N MET A 130 18.58 36.27 -33.53
CA MET A 130 17.48 36.96 -32.88
C MET A 130 17.93 38.14 -32.01
N LEU A 131 19.06 38.01 -31.32
CA LEU A 131 19.67 39.12 -30.61
C LEU A 131 20.04 40.25 -31.58
N ARG A 132 20.74 39.96 -32.68
CA ARG A 132 21.14 40.99 -33.67
C ARG A 132 19.93 41.70 -34.27
N ARG A 133 18.88 40.94 -34.57
CA ARG A 133 17.62 41.43 -35.13
C ARG A 133 16.90 42.39 -34.19
N ASN A 134 16.92 42.11 -32.88
CA ASN A 134 16.07 42.81 -31.91
C ASN A 134 16.79 43.83 -31.00
N VAL A 135 18.12 43.76 -30.85
CA VAL A 135 18.87 44.56 -29.86
C VAL A 135 18.69 46.07 -30.01
N ARG A 136 18.43 46.58 -31.22
CA ARG A 136 18.24 48.02 -31.47
C ARG A 136 16.82 48.51 -31.19
N GLU A 137 15.82 47.76 -31.67
CA GLU A 137 14.40 48.16 -31.58
C GLU A 137 13.77 47.75 -30.25
N ARG A 138 14.20 46.63 -29.67
CA ARG A 138 13.60 45.98 -28.50
C ARG A 138 14.67 45.68 -27.44
N PRO A 139 15.35 46.70 -26.89
CA PRO A 139 16.56 46.54 -26.09
C PRO A 139 16.36 45.85 -24.73
N MET A 140 15.11 45.77 -24.22
CA MET A 140 14.85 45.10 -22.94
C MET A 140 14.69 43.57 -23.06
N MET A 141 14.59 43.04 -24.29
CA MET A 141 14.57 41.60 -24.50
C MET A 141 15.96 40.98 -24.25
N LYS A 142 15.97 39.88 -23.50
CA LYS A 142 17.17 39.09 -23.22
C LYS A 142 17.14 37.83 -24.09
N TRP A 143 18.29 37.44 -24.62
CA TRP A 143 18.46 36.25 -25.46
C TRP A 143 19.61 35.41 -24.88
N ARG A 144 19.36 34.17 -24.49
CA ARG A 144 20.37 33.31 -23.85
C ARG A 144 20.39 31.91 -24.46
N VAL A 145 21.58 31.39 -24.68
CA VAL A 145 21.77 29.99 -25.08
C VAL A 145 21.62 29.12 -23.85
N MET A 146 20.60 28.26 -23.81
CA MET A 146 20.29 27.43 -22.65
C MET A 146 19.42 26.24 -23.05
N ASP A 147 19.64 25.11 -22.39
CA ASP A 147 18.74 23.95 -22.49
C ASP A 147 17.53 24.15 -21.57
N MET A 148 16.32 24.00 -22.11
CA MET A 148 15.10 24.18 -21.33
C MET A 148 14.83 23.05 -20.33
N THR A 149 15.48 21.88 -20.45
CA THR A 149 15.42 20.82 -19.43
C THR A 149 16.35 21.07 -18.24
N SER A 150 17.19 22.12 -18.29
CA SER A 150 18.12 22.48 -17.21
C SER A 150 18.48 23.97 -17.26
N MET A 151 17.57 24.82 -16.79
CA MET A 151 17.69 26.27 -16.89
C MET A 151 18.38 26.89 -15.68
N GLN A 152 19.42 27.68 -15.94
CA GLN A 152 20.28 28.30 -14.92
C GLN A 152 19.69 29.61 -14.35
N PHE A 153 18.41 29.59 -14.00
CA PHE A 153 17.73 30.67 -13.29
C PHE A 153 17.42 30.25 -11.85
N LEU A 154 17.22 31.22 -10.96
CA LEU A 154 16.76 30.95 -9.60
C LEU A 154 15.31 30.47 -9.62
N SER A 155 14.90 29.69 -8.62
CA SER A 155 13.49 29.34 -8.45
C SER A 155 12.63 30.59 -8.28
N GLU A 156 11.37 30.52 -8.70
CA GLU A 156 10.38 31.59 -8.54
C GLU A 156 10.81 32.95 -9.15
N THR A 157 11.38 32.91 -10.35
CA THR A 157 11.88 34.10 -11.06
C THR A 157 10.84 34.74 -11.98
N PHE A 158 9.95 33.96 -12.59
CA PHE A 158 9.07 34.44 -13.67
C PHE A 158 7.60 34.49 -13.26
N ASP A 159 6.89 35.50 -13.77
CA ASP A 159 5.44 35.66 -13.60
C ASP A 159 4.69 34.85 -14.67
N ALA A 160 5.27 34.75 -15.87
CA ALA A 160 4.75 33.91 -16.93
C ALA A 160 5.85 33.16 -17.69
N ILE A 161 5.55 31.92 -18.09
CA ILE A 161 6.37 31.12 -19.00
C ILE A 161 5.50 30.77 -20.21
N ILE A 162 5.94 31.07 -21.42
CA ILE A 162 5.18 30.85 -22.66
C ILE A 162 5.94 29.85 -23.55
N ASP A 163 5.44 28.62 -23.62
CA ASP A 163 5.94 27.59 -24.52
C ASP A 163 5.12 27.56 -25.81
N LYS A 164 5.82 27.47 -26.94
CA LYS A 164 5.18 27.30 -28.25
C LYS A 164 5.83 26.16 -29.03
N GLY A 165 5.43 24.94 -28.68
CA GLY A 165 5.90 23.70 -29.30
C GLY A 165 7.24 23.20 -28.81
N GLY A 166 7.80 23.80 -27.75
CA GLY A 166 9.01 23.29 -27.11
C GLY A 166 8.74 21.98 -26.39
N LEU A 167 7.61 21.89 -25.66
CA LEU A 167 7.22 20.62 -25.04
C LEU A 167 6.98 19.53 -26.08
N ASP A 168 6.26 19.83 -27.16
CA ASP A 168 5.98 18.86 -28.22
C ASP A 168 7.27 18.36 -28.89
N ALA A 169 8.25 19.25 -29.11
CA ALA A 169 9.56 18.89 -29.66
C ALA A 169 10.34 17.94 -28.73
N LEU A 170 10.17 18.04 -27.41
CA LEU A 170 10.79 17.11 -26.46
C LEU A 170 10.07 15.77 -26.40
N MET A 171 8.76 15.70 -26.67
CA MET A 171 7.92 14.53 -26.46
C MET A 171 8.04 13.45 -27.56
N GLU A 172 9.22 13.29 -28.18
CA GLU A 172 9.48 12.23 -29.16
C GLU A 172 9.32 10.82 -28.55
N PRO A 173 8.76 9.81 -29.25
CA PRO A 173 8.33 8.54 -28.66
C PRO A 173 9.35 7.74 -27.81
N LYS A 174 10.66 7.93 -28.00
CA LYS A 174 11.69 7.13 -27.30
C LYS A 174 12.17 7.74 -25.99
N LEU A 175 12.46 9.04 -25.98
CA LEU A 175 13.02 9.75 -24.82
C LEU A 175 12.03 10.76 -24.22
N GLY A 176 10.90 10.99 -24.89
CA GLY A 176 10.04 12.12 -24.65
C GLY A 176 9.45 12.25 -23.25
N PRO A 177 8.87 11.19 -22.66
CA PRO A 177 8.33 11.28 -21.32
C PRO A 177 9.37 11.72 -20.27
N SER A 178 10.64 11.33 -20.44
CA SER A 178 11.73 11.72 -19.54
C SER A 178 12.09 13.20 -19.71
N LEU A 179 12.33 13.64 -20.95
CA LEU A 179 12.74 15.02 -21.24
C LEU A 179 11.62 16.02 -20.96
N GLY A 180 10.39 15.68 -21.33
CA GLY A 180 9.20 16.47 -21.03
C GLY A 180 9.01 16.64 -19.51
N ASN A 181 9.19 15.58 -18.72
CA ASN A 181 9.09 15.68 -17.26
C ASN A 181 10.17 16.58 -16.66
N LEU A 182 11.42 16.50 -17.14
CA LEU A 182 12.50 17.40 -16.70
C LEU A 182 12.17 18.87 -17.02
N TYR A 183 11.68 19.14 -18.24
CA TYR A 183 11.27 20.48 -18.64
C TYR A 183 10.11 21.02 -17.78
N LEU A 184 9.06 20.24 -17.57
CA LEU A 184 7.93 20.69 -16.75
C LEU A 184 8.30 20.88 -15.27
N SER A 185 9.25 20.10 -14.74
CA SER A 185 9.83 20.35 -13.41
C SER A 185 10.53 21.70 -13.34
N GLU A 186 11.29 22.08 -14.38
CA GLU A 186 11.89 23.42 -14.48
C GLU A 186 10.82 24.52 -14.54
N VAL A 187 9.74 24.31 -15.30
CA VAL A 187 8.60 25.25 -15.33
C VAL A 187 8.01 25.45 -13.94
N LYS A 188 7.71 24.37 -13.20
CA LYS A 188 7.18 24.43 -11.81
C LYS A 188 8.13 25.20 -10.89
N ARG A 189 9.44 24.93 -10.99
CA ARG A 189 10.48 25.54 -10.17
C ARG A 189 10.61 27.05 -10.44
N LEU A 190 10.54 27.46 -11.69
CA LEU A 190 10.80 28.84 -12.12
C LEU A 190 9.62 29.79 -11.93
N LEU A 191 8.40 29.28 -11.88
CA LEU A 191 7.20 30.10 -11.68
C LEU A 191 7.03 30.53 -10.22
N LYS A 192 6.78 31.83 -10.05
CA LYS A 192 6.33 32.42 -8.78
C LYS A 192 4.96 31.89 -8.37
N ALA A 193 4.64 32.07 -7.10
CA ALA A 193 3.26 32.01 -6.60
C ALA A 193 2.30 32.82 -7.47
N GLY A 194 1.19 32.23 -7.94
CA GLY A 194 0.25 32.87 -8.86
C GLY A 194 0.75 33.02 -10.30
N GLY A 195 1.98 32.58 -10.61
CA GLY A 195 2.54 32.63 -11.96
C GLY A 195 1.86 31.64 -12.90
N LYS A 196 1.89 31.95 -14.20
CA LYS A 196 1.20 31.17 -15.24
C LYS A 196 2.17 30.54 -16.24
N PHE A 197 1.99 29.26 -16.51
CA PHE A 197 2.57 28.60 -17.68
C PHE A 197 1.53 28.54 -18.78
N ILE A 198 1.89 28.98 -19.99
CA ILE A 198 1.04 29.01 -21.17
C ILE A 198 1.70 28.15 -22.24
N CYS A 199 1.12 27.00 -22.54
CA CYS A 199 1.64 26.01 -23.47
C CYS A 199 0.76 25.94 -24.72
N LEU A 200 1.33 26.26 -25.88
CA LEU A 200 0.71 26.08 -27.19
C LEU A 200 1.14 24.74 -27.77
N THR A 201 0.17 23.85 -28.02
CA THR A 201 0.41 22.47 -28.43
C THR A 201 -0.66 21.98 -29.42
N LEU A 202 -0.35 20.89 -30.14
CA LEU A 202 -1.33 20.10 -30.89
C LEU A 202 -2.15 19.16 -29.99
N ALA A 203 -1.91 19.16 -28.68
CA ALA A 203 -2.69 18.40 -27.71
C ALA A 203 -2.73 16.89 -28.01
N GLU A 204 -1.61 16.32 -28.44
CA GLU A 204 -1.49 14.87 -28.58
C GLU A 204 -1.66 14.20 -27.21
N SER A 205 -2.28 13.02 -27.20
CA SER A 205 -2.73 12.38 -25.96
C SER A 205 -1.61 12.20 -24.92
N HIS A 206 -0.40 11.86 -25.36
CA HIS A 206 0.75 11.67 -24.47
C HIS A 206 1.30 12.99 -23.90
N VAL A 207 1.16 14.11 -24.62
CA VAL A 207 1.53 15.45 -24.14
C VAL A 207 0.53 15.90 -23.08
N LEU A 208 -0.77 15.72 -23.35
CA LEU A 208 -1.84 16.04 -22.42
C LEU A 208 -1.75 15.20 -21.14
N ASP A 209 -1.55 13.89 -21.25
CA ASP A 209 -1.42 12.99 -20.11
C ASP A 209 -0.29 13.45 -19.17
N LEU A 210 0.86 13.85 -19.73
CA LEU A 210 1.96 14.41 -18.95
C LEU A 210 1.58 15.76 -18.31
N LEU A 211 1.06 16.72 -19.08
CA LEU A 211 0.65 18.04 -18.57
C LEU A 211 -0.37 17.93 -17.44
N PHE A 212 -1.41 17.12 -17.64
CA PHE A 212 -2.49 16.91 -16.69
C PHE A 212 -1.99 16.30 -15.40
N SER A 213 -1.13 15.28 -15.49
CA SER A 213 -0.53 14.65 -14.31
C SER A 213 0.39 15.60 -13.55
N LYS A 214 1.23 16.38 -14.25
CA LYS A 214 2.30 17.20 -13.66
C LYS A 214 1.76 18.45 -12.97
N PHE A 215 0.64 18.97 -13.46
CA PHE A 215 -0.05 20.17 -12.94
C PHE A 215 -1.43 19.81 -12.34
N ARG A 216 -1.53 18.66 -11.66
CA ARG A 216 -2.77 18.24 -11.00
C ARG A 216 -3.01 18.94 -9.67
N PHE A 217 -2.00 18.96 -8.81
CA PHE A 217 -2.09 19.45 -7.44
C PHE A 217 -1.36 20.77 -7.26
N GLY A 218 -2.01 21.77 -6.66
CA GLY A 218 -1.44 23.10 -6.49
C GLY A 218 -1.46 23.96 -7.76
N TRP A 219 -2.28 23.58 -8.74
CA TRP A 219 -2.41 24.31 -10.01
C TRP A 219 -3.87 24.38 -10.47
N LYS A 220 -4.24 25.54 -11.00
CA LYS A 220 -5.46 25.73 -11.81
C LYS A 220 -5.12 25.51 -13.25
N MET A 221 -5.98 24.80 -13.99
CA MET A 221 -5.75 24.52 -15.40
C MET A 221 -6.94 24.98 -16.25
N SER A 222 -6.63 25.66 -17.35
CA SER A 222 -7.60 26.10 -18.35
C SER A 222 -7.13 25.70 -19.75
N LEU A 223 -8.06 25.27 -20.59
CA LEU A 223 -7.81 24.87 -21.97
C LEU A 223 -8.62 25.77 -22.93
N TYR A 224 -7.96 26.29 -23.96
CA TYR A 224 -8.56 27.15 -24.97
C TYR A 224 -8.27 26.59 -26.38
N ALA A 225 -9.29 26.57 -27.24
CA ALA A 225 -9.09 26.35 -28.67
C ALA A 225 -8.70 27.67 -29.35
N VAL A 226 -7.61 27.68 -30.13
CA VAL A 226 -7.15 28.87 -30.85
C VAL A 226 -7.85 28.98 -32.21
N ALA A 227 -8.44 30.12 -32.55
CA ALA A 227 -9.18 30.27 -33.81
C ALA A 227 -8.32 29.92 -35.04
N LYS A 228 -8.87 29.11 -35.97
CA LYS A 228 -8.20 28.80 -37.25
C LYS A 228 -8.23 29.99 -38.19
N GLU A 229 -7.07 30.39 -38.70
CA GLU A 229 -6.99 31.37 -39.78
C GLU A 229 -7.17 30.70 -41.16
N SER A 230 -7.78 31.42 -42.10
CA SER A 230 -8.02 30.97 -43.49
C SER A 230 -6.74 30.73 -44.31
N SER A 231 -5.59 31.16 -43.80
CA SER A 231 -4.25 30.97 -44.37
C SER A 231 -3.41 29.88 -43.66
N SER A 232 -4.03 29.05 -42.80
CA SER A 232 -3.31 28.00 -42.07
C SER A 232 -2.69 26.95 -43.00
N ARG A 233 -1.39 26.68 -42.81
CA ARG A 233 -0.60 25.79 -43.69
C ARG A 233 -1.01 24.32 -43.61
N ASN A 234 -1.62 23.92 -42.50
CA ASN A 234 -2.19 22.58 -42.29
C ASN A 234 -3.65 22.73 -41.85
N PRO A 235 -4.62 22.75 -42.78
CA PRO A 235 -6.03 23.01 -42.46
C PRO A 235 -6.65 21.95 -41.52
N ASN A 236 -6.02 20.78 -41.42
CA ASN A 236 -6.50 19.63 -40.65
C ASN A 236 -6.10 19.64 -39.17
N LEU A 237 -5.15 20.48 -38.74
CA LEU A 237 -4.67 20.50 -37.36
C LEU A 237 -5.15 21.74 -36.62
N GLN A 238 -5.63 21.53 -35.39
CA GLN A 238 -6.12 22.55 -34.46
C GLN A 238 -5.05 22.82 -33.40
N THR A 239 -4.74 24.10 -33.16
CA THR A 239 -3.85 24.52 -32.06
C THR A 239 -4.67 24.73 -30.79
N PHE A 240 -4.13 24.26 -29.67
CA PHE A 240 -4.70 24.47 -28.33
C PHE A 240 -3.74 25.25 -27.44
N MET A 241 -4.28 26.02 -26.52
CA MET A 241 -3.54 26.73 -25.48
C MET A 241 -3.94 26.16 -24.11
N VAL A 242 -2.99 25.51 -23.44
CA VAL A 242 -3.14 25.03 -22.06
C VAL A 242 -2.50 26.07 -21.14
N VAL A 243 -3.28 26.61 -20.21
CA VAL A 243 -2.83 27.58 -19.21
C VAL A 243 -2.87 26.91 -17.84
N THR A 244 -1.74 26.87 -17.14
CA THR A 244 -1.65 26.40 -15.76
C THR A 244 -1.16 27.49 -14.83
N GLU A 245 -1.93 27.80 -13.80
CA GLU A 245 -1.63 28.84 -12.80
C GLU A 245 -1.27 28.21 -11.46
N LYS A 246 -0.17 28.64 -10.84
CA LYS A 246 0.32 28.13 -9.55
C LYS A 246 -0.57 28.66 -8.41
N ASP A 247 -1.38 27.79 -7.81
CA ASP A 247 -2.36 28.14 -6.78
C ASP A 247 -2.23 27.22 -5.55
N PHE A 248 -2.00 27.80 -4.37
CA PHE A 248 -1.81 27.08 -3.11
C PHE A 248 -3.13 26.78 -2.36
N SER A 249 -4.29 27.18 -2.89
CA SER A 249 -5.57 26.84 -2.28
C SER A 249 -5.92 25.37 -2.55
N THR A 250 -5.95 24.56 -1.49
CA THR A 250 -6.16 23.10 -1.49
C THR A 250 -7.64 22.75 -1.62
N PRO A 251 -8.13 22.54 -2.86
CA PRO A 251 -8.37 21.21 -3.43
C PRO A 251 -7.98 21.08 -4.93
N VAL A 252 -8.05 19.86 -5.49
CA VAL A 252 -7.85 19.63 -6.94
C VAL A 252 -8.91 20.42 -7.72
N SER A 253 -8.46 21.35 -8.56
CA SER A 253 -9.35 22.17 -9.39
C SER A 253 -9.84 21.39 -10.62
N GLU A 254 -11.07 21.63 -11.06
CA GLU A 254 -11.55 21.12 -12.34
C GLU A 254 -10.88 21.87 -13.51
N ILE A 255 -10.58 21.16 -14.61
CA ILE A 255 -10.04 21.78 -15.82
C ILE A 255 -11.14 22.61 -16.48
N SER A 256 -10.94 23.92 -16.55
CA SER A 256 -11.84 24.83 -17.25
C SER A 256 -11.59 24.73 -18.76
N SER A 257 -12.55 24.17 -19.50
CA SER A 257 -12.44 24.01 -20.95
C SER A 257 -13.29 25.06 -21.66
N PHE A 258 -12.65 25.96 -22.41
CA PHE A 258 -13.29 27.00 -23.22
C PHE A 258 -13.19 26.63 -24.69
N VAL A 259 -13.78 25.48 -25.01
CA VAL A 259 -13.86 24.96 -26.36
C VAL A 259 -15.27 25.24 -26.86
N ASP A 260 -15.41 26.15 -27.82
CA ASP A 260 -16.70 26.48 -28.42
C ASP A 260 -17.09 25.33 -29.37
N GLU A 261 -17.95 24.42 -28.88
CA GLU A 261 -18.34 23.17 -29.56
C GLU A 261 -18.95 23.42 -30.96
N ASP A 262 -19.54 24.59 -31.19
CA ASP A 262 -20.13 24.99 -32.47
C ASP A 262 -19.08 25.46 -33.50
N SER A 263 -17.86 25.79 -33.06
CA SER A 263 -16.78 26.33 -33.90
C SER A 263 -15.75 25.28 -34.34
N LEU A 264 -15.73 24.12 -33.68
CA LEU A 264 -14.82 23.03 -33.99
C LEU A 264 -15.44 22.07 -34.99
N ASP A 265 -14.61 21.56 -35.90
CA ASP A 265 -14.98 20.42 -36.73
C ASP A 265 -15.05 19.16 -35.85
N SER A 266 -16.25 18.90 -35.31
CA SER A 266 -16.59 17.86 -34.33
C SER A 266 -16.29 16.43 -34.82
N HIS A 267 -15.77 16.28 -36.04
CA HIS A 267 -15.38 15.02 -36.66
C HIS A 267 -13.87 14.82 -36.80
N SER A 268 -13.02 15.76 -36.36
CA SER A 268 -11.57 15.57 -36.41
C SER A 268 -11.06 14.64 -35.31
N ASP A 269 -10.20 13.68 -35.68
CA ASP A 269 -9.61 12.68 -34.77
C ASP A 269 -8.86 13.31 -33.58
N GLN A 270 -8.28 14.49 -33.81
CA GLN A 270 -7.55 15.27 -32.80
C GLN A 270 -8.47 15.77 -31.67
N VAL A 271 -9.62 16.37 -32.01
CA VAL A 271 -10.58 16.89 -31.02
C VAL A 271 -11.18 15.75 -30.21
N ARG A 272 -11.49 14.61 -30.85
CA ARG A 272 -11.97 13.41 -30.15
C ARG A 272 -10.97 12.90 -29.11
N LYS A 273 -9.69 12.77 -29.48
CA LYS A 273 -8.62 12.35 -28.55
C LYS A 273 -8.42 13.32 -27.39
N LEU A 274 -8.55 14.63 -27.64
CA LEU A 274 -8.52 15.64 -26.60
C LEU A 274 -9.69 15.49 -25.62
N CYS A 275 -10.91 15.33 -26.11
CA CYS A 275 -12.09 15.09 -25.27
C CYS A 275 -11.92 13.83 -24.41
N GLU A 276 -11.43 12.72 -24.99
CA GLU A 276 -11.13 11.49 -24.26
C GLU A 276 -10.07 11.69 -23.16
N ALA A 277 -9.01 12.46 -23.43
CA ALA A 277 -8.01 12.80 -22.42
C ALA A 277 -8.57 13.67 -21.29
N LEU A 278 -9.41 14.66 -21.62
CA LEU A 278 -10.09 15.51 -20.63
C LEU A 278 -11.06 14.71 -19.76
N GLU A 279 -11.83 13.80 -20.32
CA GLU A 279 -12.74 12.93 -19.57
C GLU A 279 -11.98 11.99 -18.62
N ARG A 280 -10.89 11.38 -19.10
CA ARG A 280 -10.01 10.56 -18.25
C ARG A 280 -9.49 11.36 -17.07
N GLU A 281 -8.97 12.56 -17.31
CA GLU A 281 -8.43 13.40 -16.24
C GLU A 281 -9.53 13.95 -15.31
N ARG A 282 -10.70 14.35 -15.83
CA ARG A 282 -11.84 14.77 -14.98
C ARG A 282 -12.26 13.66 -14.03
N LYS A 283 -12.30 12.40 -14.49
CA LYS A 283 -12.57 11.25 -13.64
C LYS A 283 -11.55 11.12 -12.52
N VAL A 284 -10.25 11.17 -12.85
CA VAL A 284 -9.16 11.13 -11.85
C VAL A 284 -9.28 12.29 -10.84
N ARG A 285 -9.54 13.52 -11.31
CA ARG A 285 -9.71 14.69 -10.45
C ARG A 285 -10.97 14.59 -9.56
N SER A 286 -12.06 14.01 -10.06
CA SER A 286 -13.27 13.76 -9.26
C SER A 286 -13.03 12.73 -8.17
N GLU A 287 -12.25 11.68 -8.45
CA GLU A 287 -11.83 10.70 -7.45
C GLU A 287 -10.96 11.36 -6.37
N CYS A 288 -10.03 12.27 -6.76
CA CYS A 288 -9.21 13.07 -5.84
C CYS A 288 -10.01 13.92 -4.85
N SER A 289 -11.10 14.53 -5.31
CA SER A 289 -11.95 15.41 -4.49
C SER A 289 -12.89 14.67 -3.55
N ASN A 290 -13.20 13.39 -3.82
CA ASN A 290 -14.12 12.57 -3.02
C ASN A 290 -13.44 11.83 -1.85
N GLY A 291 -12.15 12.09 -1.59
CA GLY A 291 -11.44 11.46 -0.47
C GLY A 291 -11.16 9.97 -0.66
N ALA A 292 -11.18 9.46 -1.90
CA ALA A 292 -10.72 8.11 -2.19
C ALA A 292 -9.22 7.97 -1.87
N ASP A 293 -8.81 6.73 -1.57
CA ASP A 293 -7.44 6.31 -1.20
C ASP A 293 -6.41 6.52 -2.33
N ILE A 294 -6.10 7.77 -2.61
CA ILE A 294 -5.28 8.18 -3.77
C ILE A 294 -3.82 8.34 -3.37
N LEU A 295 -2.95 7.83 -4.23
CA LEU A 295 -1.50 7.89 -4.10
C LEU A 295 -0.99 9.28 -4.53
N TYR A 296 -0.36 9.99 -3.61
CA TYR A 296 0.29 11.28 -3.88
C TYR A 296 1.78 11.11 -4.20
N PRO A 297 2.30 11.73 -5.28
CA PRO A 297 3.74 11.85 -5.47
C PRO A 297 4.39 12.67 -4.36
N LEU A 298 5.63 12.34 -3.99
CA LEU A 298 6.38 13.06 -2.96
C LEU A 298 6.55 14.55 -3.30
N GLU A 299 6.76 14.89 -4.58
CA GLU A 299 6.84 16.27 -5.07
C GLU A 299 5.60 17.09 -4.70
N ASP A 300 4.40 16.52 -4.85
CA ASP A 300 3.14 17.22 -4.62
C ASP A 300 2.84 17.37 -3.12
N LEU A 301 3.24 16.39 -2.30
CA LEU A 301 3.14 16.51 -0.84
C LEU A 301 4.08 17.60 -0.30
N ASN A 302 5.30 17.71 -0.85
CA ASN A 302 6.23 18.78 -0.52
C ASN A 302 5.69 20.18 -0.91
N LEU A 303 4.80 20.24 -1.91
CA LEU A 303 4.09 21.46 -2.31
C LEU A 303 2.82 21.74 -1.47
N GLY A 304 2.50 20.89 -0.50
CA GLY A 304 1.40 21.11 0.45
C GLY A 304 0.07 20.46 0.08
N ALA A 305 0.04 19.49 -0.85
CA ALA A 305 -1.20 18.84 -1.29
C ALA A 305 -2.05 18.23 -0.16
N LYS A 306 -1.42 17.84 0.96
CA LYS A 306 -2.07 17.33 2.18
C LYS A 306 -1.56 18.04 3.44
N GLY A 307 -1.45 19.38 3.35
CA GLY A 307 -0.99 20.20 4.45
C GLY A 307 0.53 20.21 4.61
N ASN A 308 1.01 20.83 5.68
CA ASN A 308 2.43 20.96 5.95
C ASN A 308 2.98 19.65 6.53
N LEU A 309 3.81 18.94 5.75
CA LEU A 309 4.47 17.72 6.22
C LEU A 309 5.51 17.99 7.32
N THR A 310 6.00 19.21 7.49
CA THR A 310 6.93 19.50 8.61
C THR A 310 6.22 19.53 9.97
N GLU A 311 4.88 19.58 9.98
CA GLU A 311 4.05 19.52 11.18
C GLU A 311 3.40 18.15 11.35
N LEU A 312 3.21 17.72 12.60
CA LEU A 312 2.44 16.54 12.97
C LEU A 312 0.97 16.92 13.08
N GLU A 313 0.10 16.26 12.30
CA GLU A 313 -1.35 16.43 12.41
C GLU A 313 -1.98 15.15 12.98
N PRO A 314 -2.53 15.18 14.20
CA PRO A 314 -3.05 13.97 14.83
C PRO A 314 -4.11 13.26 13.99
N GLY A 315 -3.91 11.97 13.72
CA GLY A 315 -4.82 11.15 12.91
C GLY A 315 -4.68 11.36 11.40
N ARG A 316 -3.67 12.09 10.93
CA ARG A 316 -3.41 12.25 9.49
C ARG A 316 -2.98 10.91 8.88
N ARG A 317 -3.61 10.54 7.78
CA ARG A 317 -3.27 9.37 6.95
C ARG A 317 -3.15 9.78 5.49
N ILE A 318 -2.03 9.46 4.86
CA ILE A 318 -1.72 9.81 3.46
C ILE A 318 -1.12 8.60 2.75
N LYS A 319 -1.74 8.13 1.67
CA LYS A 319 -1.13 7.18 0.74
C LYS A 319 -0.22 7.93 -0.24
N LEU A 320 1.01 7.47 -0.44
CA LEU A 320 2.00 8.16 -1.26
C LEU A 320 2.89 7.22 -2.06
N LEU A 321 3.45 7.74 -3.14
CA LEU A 321 4.48 7.09 -3.94
C LEU A 321 5.84 7.65 -3.58
N LEU A 322 6.78 6.76 -3.28
CA LEU A 322 8.17 7.10 -3.05
C LEU A 322 9.01 6.59 -4.22
N GLY A 323 9.87 7.46 -4.73
CA GLY A 323 10.80 7.15 -5.80
C GLY A 323 10.42 7.78 -7.14
N GLU A 324 11.43 8.11 -7.93
CA GLU A 324 11.32 8.79 -9.22
C GLU A 324 12.36 8.26 -10.22
N PRO A 325 12.05 8.21 -11.53
CA PRO A 325 13.02 7.80 -12.54
C PRO A 325 14.30 8.64 -12.46
N GLY A 326 15.44 7.98 -12.22
CA GLY A 326 16.76 8.63 -12.14
C GLY A 326 17.14 9.16 -10.75
N VAL A 327 16.24 9.11 -9.77
CA VAL A 327 16.49 9.51 -8.37
C VAL A 327 16.57 8.29 -7.44
N SER A 328 15.68 7.33 -7.63
CA SER A 328 15.65 6.07 -6.87
C SER A 328 15.81 4.86 -7.78
N ARG A 329 16.27 3.76 -7.20
CA ARG A 329 16.40 2.48 -7.89
C ARG A 329 15.04 1.79 -8.06
N PHE A 330 14.13 1.99 -7.12
CA PHE A 330 12.79 1.40 -7.15
C PHE A 330 11.69 2.45 -6.93
N PHE A 331 10.45 2.05 -7.19
CA PHE A 331 9.24 2.76 -6.78
C PHE A 331 8.61 2.02 -5.61
N TYR A 332 8.07 2.75 -4.65
CA TYR A 332 7.45 2.17 -3.46
C TYR A 332 6.09 2.79 -3.21
N ASN A 333 5.13 1.93 -2.86
CA ASN A 333 3.88 2.36 -2.28
C ASN A 333 4.07 2.56 -0.78
N ALA A 334 3.60 3.68 -0.24
CA ALA A 334 3.72 3.95 1.18
C ALA A 334 2.45 4.59 1.75
N VAL A 335 2.31 4.51 3.07
CA VAL A 335 1.27 5.17 3.86
C VAL A 335 1.95 5.94 5.00
N LEU A 336 1.81 7.25 5.01
CA LEU A 336 2.24 8.12 6.09
C LEU A 336 1.11 8.30 7.09
N LEU A 337 1.41 8.06 8.37
CA LEU A 337 0.46 8.05 9.48
C LEU A 337 1.01 8.91 10.63
N ASP A 338 0.24 9.89 11.06
CA ASP A 338 0.52 10.68 12.27
C ASP A 338 -0.36 10.17 13.42
N ALA A 339 0.26 9.80 14.53
CA ALA A 339 -0.42 9.18 15.66
C ALA A 339 -1.56 10.06 16.21
N PRO A 340 -2.72 9.47 16.60
CA PRO A 340 -3.80 10.19 17.27
C PRO A 340 -3.37 10.88 18.58
N ARG A 341 -4.20 11.83 19.07
CA ARG A 341 -3.87 12.60 20.29
C ARG A 341 -3.75 11.74 21.56
N ASP A 342 -4.40 10.59 21.60
CA ASP A 342 -4.54 9.76 22.80
C ASP A 342 -3.52 8.60 22.89
N SER A 343 -2.50 8.57 22.03
CA SER A 343 -1.59 7.43 21.84
C SER A 343 -0.49 7.23 22.92
N GLY A 344 -0.52 7.97 24.03
CA GLY A 344 0.50 7.88 25.09
C GLY A 344 1.88 8.47 24.70
N PRO A 345 2.94 8.25 25.50
CA PRO A 345 4.26 8.82 25.22
C PRO A 345 4.97 8.10 24.06
N PHE A 346 5.42 8.87 23.06
CA PHE A 346 6.16 8.35 21.92
C PHE A 346 7.63 8.05 22.26
N THR A 347 8.15 6.94 21.75
CA THR A 347 9.58 6.57 21.81
C THR A 347 10.35 7.16 20.63
N TYR A 348 9.70 7.24 19.46
CA TYR A 348 10.30 7.75 18.23
C TYR A 348 9.47 8.93 17.71
N GLN A 349 10.13 10.00 17.25
CA GLN A 349 9.43 11.10 16.57
C GLN A 349 9.01 10.71 15.15
N PHE A 350 9.84 9.90 14.48
CA PHE A 350 9.56 9.40 13.14
C PHE A 350 10.18 8.01 12.98
N ALA A 351 9.45 7.08 12.36
CA ALA A 351 9.93 5.72 12.07
C ALA A 351 9.43 5.26 10.69
N ALA A 352 10.18 4.35 10.07
CA ALA A 352 9.80 3.68 8.83
C ALA A 352 9.48 2.20 9.10
N PHE A 353 8.35 1.70 8.60
CA PHE A 353 7.91 0.33 8.78
C PHE A 353 7.84 -0.40 7.45
N LEU A 354 8.71 -1.40 7.25
CA LEU A 354 8.82 -2.17 6.01
C LEU A 354 7.90 -3.39 6.07
N VAL A 355 7.04 -3.50 5.05
CA VAL A 355 6.13 -4.63 4.84
C VAL A 355 6.57 -5.36 3.57
N SER A 356 6.88 -6.65 3.69
CA SER A 356 7.23 -7.49 2.54
C SER A 356 6.05 -7.66 1.59
N HIS A 357 6.32 -7.81 0.29
CA HIS A 357 5.27 -8.02 -0.73
C HIS A 357 4.33 -9.20 -0.45
N MET A 358 4.79 -10.26 0.20
CA MET A 358 3.95 -11.42 0.56
C MET A 358 2.90 -11.11 1.64
N ARG A 359 3.05 -9.98 2.33
CA ARG A 359 2.23 -9.56 3.46
C ARG A 359 1.49 -8.26 3.19
N ALA A 360 1.78 -7.57 2.09
CA ALA A 360 1.21 -6.25 1.80
C ALA A 360 -0.33 -6.26 1.74
N ASP A 361 -0.92 -7.40 1.36
CA ASP A 361 -2.37 -7.62 1.30
C ASP A 361 -2.98 -8.11 2.62
N GLU A 362 -2.18 -8.30 3.68
CA GLU A 362 -2.72 -8.61 5.01
C GLU A 362 -3.48 -7.39 5.54
N TRP A 363 -4.66 -7.63 6.13
CA TRP A 363 -5.50 -6.60 6.76
C TRP A 363 -4.71 -5.62 7.66
N LEU A 364 -3.68 -6.10 8.36
CA LEU A 364 -2.86 -5.28 9.26
C LEU A 364 -2.11 -4.15 8.52
N PHE A 365 -1.83 -4.34 7.24
CA PHE A 365 -1.05 -3.42 6.42
C PHE A 365 -1.88 -2.83 5.26
N SER A 366 -2.91 -3.53 4.79
CA SER A 366 -3.78 -3.08 3.69
C SER A 366 -4.91 -2.15 4.17
N GLU A 367 -5.57 -2.50 5.27
CA GLU A 367 -6.73 -1.78 5.79
C GLU A 367 -6.35 -0.67 6.76
N GLU A 368 -7.15 0.40 6.79
CA GLU A 368 -6.91 1.56 7.62
C GLU A 368 -6.90 1.21 9.12
N GLU A 369 -7.87 0.42 9.58
CA GLU A 369 -7.96 0.00 10.97
C GLU A 369 -6.74 -0.81 11.41
N GLY A 370 -6.20 -1.64 10.52
CA GLY A 370 -4.97 -2.41 10.77
C GLY A 370 -3.74 -1.52 10.86
N GLN A 371 -3.63 -0.53 9.98
CA GLN A 371 -2.51 0.41 9.95
C GLN A 371 -2.41 1.22 11.25
N TRP A 372 -3.55 1.62 11.83
CA TRP A 372 -3.56 2.33 13.12
C TRP A 372 -3.04 1.48 14.28
N ILE A 373 -3.28 0.16 14.28
CA ILE A 373 -2.71 -0.77 15.28
C ILE A 373 -1.18 -0.83 15.18
N ILE A 374 -0.62 -0.74 13.97
CA ILE A 374 0.84 -0.70 13.79
C ILE A 374 1.42 0.61 14.37
N VAL A 375 0.74 1.74 14.16
CA VAL A 375 1.17 3.03 14.72
C VAL A 375 1.24 2.96 16.25
N GLU A 376 0.19 2.47 16.90
CA GLU A 376 0.15 2.30 18.36
C GLU A 376 1.29 1.42 18.88
N ASN A 377 1.54 0.29 18.22
CA ASN A 377 2.60 -0.65 18.63
C ASN A 377 4.03 -0.12 18.36
N SER A 378 4.20 0.68 17.31
CA SER A 378 5.50 1.28 16.95
C SER A 378 5.97 2.33 17.97
N LYS A 379 5.04 2.90 18.75
CA LYS A 379 5.28 4.05 19.64
C LYS A 379 5.93 5.24 18.92
N ALA A 380 5.66 5.41 17.63
CA ALA A 380 6.16 6.50 16.81
C ALA A 380 5.11 7.62 16.70
N ALA A 381 5.54 8.89 16.77
CA ALA A 381 4.65 10.04 16.57
C ALA A 381 4.21 10.17 15.09
N ARG A 382 5.14 9.90 14.17
CA ARG A 382 4.86 9.65 12.76
C ARG A 382 5.43 8.30 12.35
N LEU A 383 4.67 7.54 11.57
CA LEU A 383 5.10 6.31 10.95
C LEU A 383 4.91 6.41 9.44
N VAL A 384 5.93 6.04 8.66
CA VAL A 384 5.76 5.76 7.23
C VAL A 384 5.83 4.25 7.01
N MET A 385 4.72 3.67 6.58
CA MET A 385 4.62 2.26 6.23
C MET A 385 4.94 2.10 4.75
N ILE A 386 5.90 1.25 4.40
CA ILE A 386 6.37 1.02 3.03
C ILE A 386 5.97 -0.40 2.62
N LEU A 387 5.12 -0.49 1.61
CA LEU A 387 4.62 -1.73 1.03
C LEU A 387 5.52 -2.11 -0.14
N LEU A 388 6.38 -3.10 0.07
CA LEU A 388 7.25 -3.64 -0.98
C LEU A 388 6.42 -4.46 -1.98
N ASP A 389 6.82 -4.50 -3.23
CA ASP A 389 6.19 -5.31 -4.27
C ASP A 389 7.16 -6.35 -4.88
N SER A 390 6.68 -7.05 -5.91
CA SER A 390 7.48 -8.06 -6.62
C SER A 390 8.76 -7.51 -7.26
N SER A 391 8.84 -6.22 -7.59
CA SER A 391 10.03 -5.57 -8.14
C SER A 391 11.16 -5.45 -7.10
N ASN A 392 10.82 -5.43 -5.81
CA ASN A 392 11.78 -5.39 -4.71
C ASN A 392 12.23 -6.79 -4.24
N SER A 393 11.56 -7.86 -4.67
CA SER A 393 11.71 -9.22 -4.13
C SER A 393 13.13 -9.81 -4.23
N ASN A 394 13.92 -9.40 -5.23
CA ASN A 394 15.26 -9.93 -5.49
C ASN A 394 16.39 -9.05 -4.91
N ALA A 395 16.07 -7.92 -4.27
CA ALA A 395 17.06 -7.01 -3.71
C ALA A 395 17.29 -7.32 -2.21
N PRO A 396 18.55 -7.27 -1.73
CA PRO A 396 18.82 -7.40 -0.30
C PRO A 396 18.21 -6.23 0.47
N MET A 397 17.78 -6.46 1.71
CA MET A 397 17.09 -5.46 2.53
C MET A 397 17.93 -4.21 2.77
N GLU A 398 19.26 -4.37 2.87
CA GLU A 398 20.21 -3.27 3.01
C GLU A 398 20.20 -2.33 1.80
N ASP A 399 20.06 -2.86 0.58
CA ASP A 399 19.97 -2.06 -0.64
C ASP A 399 18.65 -1.26 -0.66
N ILE A 400 17.55 -1.89 -0.24
CA ILE A 400 16.22 -1.26 -0.17
C ILE A 400 16.24 -0.11 0.86
N GLN A 401 16.81 -0.33 2.04
CA GLN A 401 16.93 0.70 3.07
C GLN A 401 17.84 1.86 2.62
N MET A 402 18.92 1.56 1.91
CA MET A 402 19.82 2.59 1.37
C MET A 402 19.12 3.47 0.34
N ASP A 403 18.29 2.89 -0.54
CA ASP A 403 17.50 3.60 -1.55
C ASP A 403 16.35 4.41 -0.93
N LEU A 404 15.67 3.87 0.10
CA LEU A 404 14.56 4.53 0.79
C LEU A 404 14.99 5.66 1.73
N SER A 405 16.17 5.56 2.34
CA SER A 405 16.64 6.54 3.33
C SER A 405 16.53 8.01 2.87
N PRO A 406 17.01 8.43 1.68
CA PRO A 406 16.87 9.81 1.22
C PRO A 406 15.42 10.23 0.92
N LEU A 407 14.55 9.28 0.55
CA LEU A 407 13.14 9.54 0.26
C LEU A 407 12.34 9.74 1.54
N VAL A 408 12.49 8.81 2.50
CA VAL A 408 11.86 8.85 3.81
C VAL A 408 12.30 10.08 4.59
N LYS A 409 13.58 10.49 4.48
CA LYS A 409 14.10 11.66 5.18
C LYS A 409 13.31 12.95 4.82
N GLN A 410 12.77 13.07 3.62
CA GLN A 410 11.97 14.23 3.20
C GLN A 410 10.64 14.35 3.97
N LEU A 411 10.16 13.27 4.58
CA LEU A 411 8.90 13.21 5.33
C LEU A 411 9.09 13.51 6.83
N THR A 412 10.32 13.83 7.25
CA THR A 412 10.66 14.04 8.66
C THR A 412 9.97 15.30 9.20
N PRO A 413 9.30 15.23 10.37
CA PRO A 413 8.76 16.41 11.04
C PRO A 413 9.88 17.41 11.41
N GLY A 414 9.58 18.71 11.36
CA GLY A 414 10.56 19.79 11.57
C GLY A 414 11.18 19.84 12.98
N ASN A 415 10.58 19.15 13.95
CA ASN A 415 11.08 19.04 15.33
C ASN A 415 12.07 17.88 15.53
N CYS A 416 12.42 17.14 14.48
CA CYS A 416 13.36 16.03 14.58
C CYS A 416 14.81 16.51 14.44
N ASP A 417 15.69 16.05 15.33
CA ASP A 417 17.12 16.34 15.25
C ASP A 417 17.73 15.56 14.09
N ASP A 418 18.38 16.27 13.15
CA ASP A 418 19.01 15.70 11.95
C ASP A 418 20.08 14.65 12.28
N ALA A 419 20.57 14.63 13.53
CA ALA A 419 21.56 13.67 14.02
C ALA A 419 20.95 12.30 14.42
N VAL A 420 19.64 12.18 14.61
CA VAL A 420 18.99 10.93 15.01
C VAL A 420 18.60 10.13 13.76
N PRO A 421 19.16 8.93 13.56
CA PRO A 421 18.81 8.10 12.41
C PRO A 421 17.36 7.61 12.52
N ILE A 422 16.64 7.65 11.40
CA ILE A 422 15.26 7.16 11.31
C ILE A 422 15.30 5.64 11.43
N PRO A 423 14.65 5.04 12.45
CA PRO A 423 14.64 3.59 12.62
C PRO A 423 13.80 2.94 11.51
N PHE A 424 14.40 1.97 10.83
CA PHE A 424 13.67 1.05 9.97
C PHE A 424 13.26 -0.17 10.78
N MET A 425 11.96 -0.30 10.99
CA MET A 425 11.31 -1.47 11.55
C MET A 425 10.87 -2.38 10.40
N ALA A 426 10.87 -3.68 10.63
CA ALA A 426 10.24 -4.64 9.74
C ALA A 426 9.26 -5.46 10.56
N ALA A 427 8.23 -6.00 9.91
CA ALA A 427 7.36 -6.99 10.53
C ALA A 427 8.13 -8.31 10.72
N GLY A 428 9.02 -8.36 11.71
CA GLY A 428 9.78 -9.54 12.08
C GLY A 428 9.00 -10.40 13.07
N ASP A 429 8.89 -11.69 12.79
CA ASP A 429 8.48 -12.66 13.81
C ASP A 429 9.51 -12.59 14.97
N ALA A 430 9.06 -12.66 16.23
CA ALA A 430 9.91 -12.69 17.42
C ALA A 430 10.74 -13.98 17.56
N ILE A 431 11.30 -14.49 16.46
CA ILE A 431 11.97 -15.78 16.31
C ILE A 431 13.48 -15.56 16.29
N LYS A 432 14.15 -16.00 17.34
CA LYS A 432 15.60 -16.02 17.49
C LYS A 432 16.29 -16.99 16.52
N LYS A 433 15.65 -18.11 16.20
CA LYS A 433 16.17 -19.11 15.25
C LYS A 433 15.03 -19.88 14.59
N LYS A 434 15.07 -20.01 13.27
CA LYS A 434 14.13 -20.80 12.45
C LYS A 434 14.90 -21.86 11.64
N HIS A 435 14.35 -23.06 11.55
CA HIS A 435 14.88 -24.15 10.74
C HIS A 435 13.74 -24.89 10.06
N ILE A 436 13.65 -24.81 8.73
CA ILE A 436 12.63 -25.54 7.97
C ILE A 436 12.96 -27.04 8.05
N VAL A 437 12.03 -27.81 8.60
CA VAL A 437 12.10 -29.28 8.73
C VAL A 437 11.59 -29.93 7.45
N HIS A 438 10.49 -29.40 6.91
CA HIS A 438 9.85 -29.93 5.72
C HIS A 438 9.09 -28.85 4.97
N GLN A 439 8.98 -29.01 3.67
CA GLN A 439 8.18 -28.17 2.80
C GLN A 439 7.55 -29.05 1.71
N VAL A 440 6.25 -28.96 1.55
CA VAL A 440 5.47 -29.73 0.58
C VAL A 440 4.36 -28.87 0.00
N THR A 441 3.98 -29.09 -1.25
CA THR A 441 2.89 -28.34 -1.88
C THR A 441 1.70 -29.27 -2.11
N SER A 442 0.54 -28.84 -1.63
CA SER A 442 -0.76 -29.45 -1.89
C SER A 442 -1.51 -28.68 -2.97
N ALA A 443 -2.36 -29.39 -3.72
CA ALA A 443 -3.29 -28.76 -4.66
C ALA A 443 -4.42 -27.97 -3.96
N LEU A 444 -4.74 -28.30 -2.71
CA LEU A 444 -5.85 -27.68 -1.96
C LEU A 444 -5.37 -26.56 -1.04
N THR A 445 -4.34 -26.84 -0.22
CA THR A 445 -3.83 -25.90 0.79
C THR A 445 -2.69 -25.02 0.27
N GLY A 446 -2.12 -25.35 -0.90
CA GLY A 446 -0.91 -24.71 -1.41
C GLY A 446 0.34 -25.21 -0.71
N THR A 447 1.39 -24.39 -0.64
CA THR A 447 2.64 -24.77 0.02
C THR A 447 2.47 -24.80 1.54
N ILE A 448 2.83 -25.93 2.14
CA ILE A 448 2.82 -26.21 3.57
C ILE A 448 4.28 -26.26 4.03
N ILE A 449 4.60 -25.52 5.09
CA ILE A 449 5.93 -25.43 5.68
C ILE A 449 5.87 -25.94 7.11
N VAL A 450 6.76 -26.86 7.45
CA VAL A 450 7.03 -27.29 8.82
C VAL A 450 8.37 -26.73 9.24
N ASP A 451 8.40 -25.90 10.28
CA ASP A 451 9.64 -25.32 10.80
C ASP A 451 9.81 -25.53 12.31
N ASP A 452 11.06 -25.68 12.75
CA ASP A 452 11.44 -25.66 14.16
C ASP A 452 11.91 -24.25 14.52
N VAL A 453 11.31 -23.64 15.54
CA VAL A 453 11.59 -22.27 15.97
C VAL A 453 11.97 -22.17 17.44
N ILE A 454 12.80 -21.16 17.75
CA ILE A 454 13.11 -20.71 19.09
C ILE A 454 12.75 -19.23 19.16
N TYR A 455 11.86 -18.84 20.07
CA TYR A 455 11.46 -17.46 20.27
C TYR A 455 12.53 -16.65 21.04
N GLU A 456 12.57 -15.35 20.79
CA GLU A 456 13.33 -14.40 21.60
C GLU A 456 12.60 -14.16 22.92
N LYS A 457 13.34 -14.09 24.05
CA LYS A 457 12.72 -13.86 25.37
C LYS A 457 12.39 -12.38 25.50
N THR A 458 11.10 -12.03 25.50
CA THR A 458 10.63 -10.73 26.01
C THR A 458 10.30 -10.88 27.49
N ASP A 459 10.70 -9.91 28.31
CA ASP A 459 10.57 -9.94 29.78
C ASP A 459 9.11 -9.85 30.30
N ASP A 460 8.11 -9.74 29.41
CA ASP A 460 6.72 -9.42 29.75
C ASP A 460 5.69 -10.54 29.49
N ALA A 461 6.09 -11.76 29.11
CA ALA A 461 5.16 -12.89 29.01
C ALA A 461 5.21 -13.75 30.29
N PRO A 462 4.21 -13.67 31.20
CA PRO A 462 4.14 -14.60 32.32
C PRO A 462 3.81 -15.98 31.74
N ASN A 463 4.65 -16.98 32.04
CA ASN A 463 4.39 -18.41 31.84
C ASN A 463 5.01 -19.13 30.63
N ARG A 464 6.15 -18.65 30.11
CA ARG A 464 7.07 -19.55 29.37
C ARG A 464 8.04 -20.22 30.35
N VAL A 465 8.01 -21.55 30.39
CA VAL A 465 8.80 -22.48 31.22
C VAL A 465 10.17 -21.94 31.65
N SER A 466 10.43 -22.00 32.96
CA SER A 466 11.69 -21.86 33.72
C SER A 466 12.93 -21.22 33.05
N PRO A 467 13.68 -20.31 33.73
CA PRO A 467 14.62 -19.37 33.10
C PRO A 467 15.81 -19.95 32.31
N THR A 468 16.02 -21.26 32.26
CA THR A 468 17.33 -21.87 31.90
C THR A 468 17.35 -22.73 30.63
N LYS A 469 16.23 -22.99 29.93
CA LYS A 469 16.24 -23.77 28.66
C LYS A 469 15.72 -22.98 27.45
N ASN A 470 16.44 -23.04 26.33
CA ASN A 470 15.91 -22.59 25.03
C ASN A 470 14.84 -23.60 24.60
N VAL A 471 13.57 -23.23 24.78
CA VAL A 471 12.43 -24.06 24.38
C VAL A 471 12.28 -24.00 22.86
N MET A 472 12.10 -25.16 22.21
CA MET A 472 11.94 -25.27 20.77
C MET A 472 10.52 -25.71 20.44
N TYR A 473 9.90 -25.05 19.47
CA TYR A 473 8.57 -25.35 18.98
C TYR A 473 8.66 -25.81 17.53
N ARG A 474 7.79 -26.74 17.14
CA ARG A 474 7.55 -27.09 15.75
C ARG A 474 6.25 -26.46 15.30
N ARG A 475 6.26 -25.75 14.18
CA ARG A 475 5.09 -25.09 13.63
C ARG A 475 4.70 -25.67 12.28
N LEU A 476 3.40 -25.65 12.04
CA LEU A 476 2.79 -25.84 10.72
C LEU A 476 2.36 -24.46 10.23
N VAL A 477 2.80 -24.07 9.04
CA VAL A 477 2.47 -22.79 8.42
C VAL A 477 2.08 -23.02 6.97
N PHE A 478 1.03 -22.36 6.49
CA PHE A 478 0.68 -22.36 5.07
C PHE A 478 1.25 -21.11 4.42
N GLN A 479 1.87 -21.25 3.25
CA GLN A 479 2.51 -20.12 2.55
C GLN A 479 1.51 -19.02 2.17
N ARG A 480 0.24 -19.38 1.93
CA ARG A 480 -0.84 -18.41 1.67
C ARG A 480 -1.14 -17.52 2.88
N SER A 481 -0.73 -17.93 4.08
CA SER A 481 -0.96 -17.24 5.35
C SER A 481 0.28 -17.35 6.25
N GLU A 482 1.46 -16.97 5.74
CA GLU A 482 2.75 -17.13 6.48
C GLU A 482 2.80 -16.42 7.84
N SER A 483 2.00 -15.36 8.01
CA SER A 483 1.86 -14.63 9.28
C SER A 483 0.95 -15.31 10.30
N LEU A 484 0.18 -16.32 9.89
CA LEU A 484 -0.67 -17.12 10.77
C LEU A 484 -0.03 -18.49 11.01
N VAL A 485 0.39 -18.72 12.25
CA VAL A 485 0.84 -20.05 12.68
C VAL A 485 -0.39 -20.95 12.81
N GLN A 486 -0.55 -21.89 11.89
CA GLN A 486 -1.71 -22.80 11.84
C GLN A 486 -1.74 -23.72 13.06
N SER A 487 -0.58 -24.23 13.44
CA SER A 487 -0.43 -25.04 14.64
C SER A 487 0.97 -24.94 15.18
N GLU A 488 1.10 -25.00 16.50
CA GLU A 488 2.39 -25.00 17.19
C GLU A 488 2.42 -26.12 18.23
N ALA A 489 3.55 -26.84 18.27
CA ALA A 489 3.74 -27.94 19.20
C ALA A 489 5.12 -27.87 19.86
N LEU A 490 5.17 -28.10 21.17
CA LEU A 490 6.42 -28.12 21.93
C LEU A 490 7.24 -29.37 21.59
N LEU A 491 8.56 -29.23 21.37
CA LEU A 491 9.46 -30.37 21.19
C LEU A 491 10.16 -30.77 22.49
N LEU A 492 10.16 -32.06 22.80
CA LEU A 492 10.93 -32.64 23.90
C LEU A 492 12.31 -33.07 23.41
N THR A 493 13.33 -32.78 24.21
CA THR A 493 14.67 -33.34 24.03
C THR A 493 14.79 -34.55 24.94
N GLU A 494 14.79 -35.77 24.38
CA GLU A 494 15.16 -36.96 25.16
C GLU A 494 16.64 -36.84 25.54
N GLY A 495 16.92 -36.66 26.83
CA GLY A 495 18.27 -36.80 27.36
C GLY A 495 18.64 -38.28 27.43
N PRO A 496 19.90 -38.66 27.18
CA PRO A 496 20.32 -40.04 27.34
C PRO A 496 20.26 -40.39 28.84
N ASN A 497 19.52 -41.47 29.14
CA ASN A 497 19.29 -42.11 30.45
C ASN A 497 18.11 -41.56 31.26
N GLY A 498 17.03 -42.34 31.29
CA GLY A 498 16.05 -42.26 32.36
C GLY A 498 16.66 -42.61 33.70
N ILE A 499 16.26 -41.87 34.74
CA ILE A 499 16.09 -42.31 36.14
C ILE A 499 15.13 -41.29 36.78
N SER A 500 14.20 -41.86 37.55
CA SER A 500 13.19 -41.27 38.42
C SER A 500 13.50 -39.91 39.06
N ASN A 501 12.48 -39.05 39.09
CA ASN A 501 12.37 -37.89 39.97
C ASN A 501 12.34 -38.35 41.44
N GLU A 502 13.49 -38.36 42.11
CA GLU A 502 13.55 -38.27 43.57
C GLU A 502 14.09 -36.90 43.99
N VAL A 503 13.35 -36.31 44.91
CA VAL A 503 13.54 -35.00 45.52
C VAL A 503 14.76 -35.01 46.42
N GLU A 504 15.75 -34.16 46.18
CA GLU A 504 16.70 -33.77 47.22
C GLU A 504 16.87 -32.26 47.39
N LYS A 505 16.79 -31.89 48.66
CA LYS A 505 16.70 -30.55 49.24
C LYS A 505 18.07 -29.88 49.35
N ASN A 506 18.05 -28.55 49.20
CA ASN A 506 18.85 -27.54 49.90
C ASN A 506 20.26 -27.88 50.39
N LYS A 507 21.25 -27.13 49.87
CA LYS A 507 22.15 -26.33 50.71
C LYS A 507 22.82 -25.19 49.92
N PRO A 508 23.00 -24.00 50.52
CA PRO A 508 23.65 -22.85 49.91
C PRO A 508 25.16 -22.92 50.11
N GLN A 509 25.97 -22.23 49.29
CA GLN A 509 27.14 -21.45 49.77
C GLN A 509 27.92 -20.72 48.66
N VAL A 510 28.10 -19.41 48.94
CA VAL A 510 29.35 -18.62 48.84
C VAL A 510 29.83 -18.12 47.48
N ALA A 511 29.71 -16.79 47.35
CA ALA A 511 30.44 -15.96 46.41
C ALA A 511 31.96 -15.97 46.70
N SER A 512 32.77 -16.02 45.65
CA SER A 512 34.10 -15.38 45.67
C SER A 512 34.42 -14.74 44.32
N LYS A 513 34.78 -13.46 44.41
CA LYS A 513 35.22 -12.61 43.30
C LYS A 513 36.66 -12.96 42.95
N THR A 514 37.03 -12.96 41.67
CA THR A 514 38.34 -12.44 41.24
C THR A 514 38.30 -12.01 39.78
N ARG A 515 38.56 -10.72 39.55
CA ARG A 515 38.84 -10.10 38.26
C ARG A 515 40.26 -10.46 37.81
N LYS A 516 40.45 -10.87 36.55
CA LYS A 516 41.68 -10.62 35.79
C LYS A 516 41.37 -10.36 34.32
N LYS A 517 41.74 -9.16 33.85
CA LYS A 517 41.75 -8.71 32.46
C LYS A 517 42.87 -9.43 31.69
N GLY A 518 42.58 -9.87 30.46
CA GLY A 518 43.59 -10.38 29.53
C GLY A 518 43.05 -10.60 28.11
N LYS A 519 43.24 -9.58 27.25
CA LYS A 519 43.40 -9.55 25.78
C LYS A 519 42.69 -10.60 24.88
N GLN A 520 41.89 -10.04 23.96
CA GLN A 520 41.60 -10.47 22.58
C GLN A 520 42.47 -11.61 22.02
N LYS A 521 41.80 -12.70 21.60
CA LYS A 521 42.12 -13.42 20.37
C LYS A 521 40.82 -13.81 19.66
N LYS A 522 40.68 -13.31 18.44
CA LYS A 522 39.78 -13.83 17.40
C LYS A 522 40.06 -15.33 17.24
N PHE A 523 39.00 -16.13 17.24
CA PHE A 523 38.98 -17.43 16.58
C PHE A 523 37.64 -17.54 15.85
N ASP A 524 37.69 -17.18 14.57
CA ASP A 524 36.77 -17.65 13.55
C ASP A 524 36.98 -19.15 13.42
N SER A 525 35.98 -19.94 13.82
CA SER A 525 35.72 -21.24 13.20
C SER A 525 34.31 -21.64 13.56
N VAL A 526 33.42 -21.41 12.60
CA VAL A 526 32.15 -22.10 12.45
C VAL A 526 32.44 -23.60 12.42
N THR A 527 32.34 -24.27 13.56
CA THR A 527 32.20 -25.72 13.57
C THR A 527 30.74 -26.00 13.32
N LEU A 528 30.40 -26.18 12.03
CA LEU A 528 29.18 -26.84 11.59
C LEU A 528 29.03 -28.13 12.38
N LEU A 529 28.05 -28.19 13.29
CA LEU A 529 27.61 -29.45 13.85
C LEU A 529 27.03 -30.27 12.69
N SER A 530 27.69 -31.39 12.40
CA SER A 530 27.25 -32.40 11.43
C SER A 530 25.80 -32.85 11.71
N PRO A 531 25.03 -33.28 10.69
CA PRO A 531 23.61 -33.64 10.83
C PRO A 531 23.33 -34.86 11.74
N ALA A 532 24.36 -35.59 12.19
CA ALA A 532 24.24 -36.92 12.76
C ALA A 532 24.06 -36.99 14.29
N SER A 533 23.69 -35.90 14.97
CA SER A 533 23.50 -35.92 16.44
C SER A 533 22.31 -35.10 16.94
N ARG A 534 21.18 -35.09 16.23
CA ARG A 534 19.88 -34.80 16.86
C ARG A 534 19.26 -36.13 17.23
N GLY A 535 19.21 -36.47 18.52
CA GLY A 535 18.29 -37.50 18.99
C GLY A 535 16.87 -37.14 18.53
N GLU A 536 16.03 -38.14 18.22
CA GLU A 536 14.64 -37.94 17.78
C GLU A 536 13.92 -36.97 18.72
N MET A 537 13.78 -35.71 18.30
CA MET A 537 12.98 -34.72 19.01
C MET A 537 11.52 -35.06 18.74
N LYS A 538 10.78 -35.44 19.80
CA LYS A 538 9.36 -35.80 19.71
C LYS A 538 8.47 -34.62 20.08
N VAL A 539 7.33 -34.52 19.41
CA VAL A 539 6.27 -33.58 19.76
C VAL A 539 5.66 -33.95 21.10
N ASN A 540 5.46 -32.96 21.97
CA ASN A 540 4.79 -33.10 23.23
C ASN A 540 3.27 -32.95 23.07
N HIS A 541 2.56 -34.07 22.94
CA HIS A 541 1.09 -34.08 22.92
C HIS A 541 0.45 -33.85 24.30
N ASN A 542 1.25 -33.65 25.35
CA ASN A 542 0.77 -33.41 26.70
C ASN A 542 0.60 -31.92 27.02
N CYS A 543 0.84 -31.02 26.07
CA CYS A 543 0.63 -29.59 26.22
C CYS A 543 0.17 -28.97 24.91
N LEU A 544 -0.68 -27.95 25.01
CA LEU A 544 -1.10 -27.12 23.88
C LEU A 544 -0.34 -25.80 23.94
N ALA A 545 0.41 -25.48 22.88
CA ALA A 545 1.15 -24.23 22.80
C ALA A 545 0.23 -23.03 22.51
N SER A 546 -0.83 -23.25 21.74
CA SER A 546 -1.82 -22.24 21.38
C SER A 546 -2.81 -21.98 22.52
N SER A 547 -3.01 -20.72 22.88
CA SER A 547 -3.93 -20.30 23.94
C SER A 547 -5.39 -20.64 23.58
N TYR A 548 -5.80 -20.51 22.32
CA TYR A 548 -7.18 -20.82 21.92
C TYR A 548 -7.53 -22.31 21.95
N HIS A 549 -6.59 -23.21 21.59
CA HIS A 549 -6.80 -24.66 21.77
C HIS A 549 -7.05 -25.00 23.23
N ASN A 550 -6.27 -24.41 24.14
CA ASN A 550 -6.54 -24.59 25.56
C ASN A 550 -7.94 -24.03 25.92
N GLY A 551 -8.37 -22.91 25.32
CA GLY A 551 -9.69 -22.31 25.52
C GLY A 551 -10.85 -23.22 25.07
N ILE A 552 -10.70 -23.88 23.93
CA ILE A 552 -11.63 -24.89 23.40
C ILE A 552 -11.82 -26.02 24.42
N ILE A 553 -10.72 -26.59 24.95
CA ILE A 553 -10.81 -27.65 25.95
C ILE A 553 -11.47 -27.13 27.24
N ALA A 554 -11.19 -25.89 27.65
CA ALA A 554 -11.71 -25.32 28.89
C ALA A 554 -13.24 -25.21 28.85
N GLY A 555 -13.79 -24.69 27.75
CA GLY A 555 -15.23 -24.60 27.56
C GLY A 555 -15.88 -25.98 27.38
N PHE A 556 -15.26 -26.90 26.64
CA PHE A 556 -15.73 -28.29 26.54
C PHE A 556 -15.90 -28.94 27.91
N LEU A 557 -14.88 -28.87 28.77
CA LEU A 557 -14.89 -29.51 30.07
C LEU A 557 -15.92 -28.89 31.03
N LEU A 558 -16.05 -27.57 31.01
CA LEU A 558 -17.00 -26.87 31.84
C LEU A 558 -18.45 -27.20 31.43
N ILE A 559 -18.75 -27.23 30.12
CA ILE A 559 -20.07 -27.59 29.63
C ILE A 559 -20.34 -29.07 29.93
N SER A 560 -19.38 -29.97 29.69
CA SER A 560 -19.52 -31.40 30.03
C SER A 560 -19.88 -31.66 31.49
N LEU A 561 -19.32 -30.88 32.43
CA LEU A 561 -19.67 -30.97 33.85
C LEU A 561 -21.10 -30.50 34.14
N HIS A 562 -21.61 -29.51 33.39
CA HIS A 562 -23.00 -29.08 33.45
C HIS A 562 -23.96 -30.17 32.91
N LEU A 563 -23.60 -30.84 31.81
CA LEU A 563 -24.43 -31.88 31.18
C LEU A 563 -24.59 -33.14 32.05
N LYS A 564 -23.56 -33.50 32.83
CA LYS A 564 -23.55 -34.70 33.69
C LYS A 564 -24.54 -34.67 34.85
N GLY A 565 -25.24 -33.56 35.09
CA GLY A 565 -26.34 -33.51 36.06
C GLY A 565 -27.58 -34.36 35.69
N SER A 566 -27.64 -34.97 34.49
CA SER A 566 -28.89 -35.59 33.98
C SER A 566 -28.78 -36.98 33.34
N THR A 567 -27.61 -37.65 33.31
CA THR A 567 -27.53 -39.02 32.74
C THR A 567 -26.66 -39.97 33.56
N SER A 568 -27.29 -41.02 34.08
CA SER A 568 -26.62 -42.27 34.46
C SER A 568 -26.22 -43.05 33.19
N ALA A 569 -25.07 -43.73 33.25
CA ALA A 569 -24.58 -44.85 32.42
C ALA A 569 -23.56 -44.55 31.27
N GLU A 570 -22.28 -44.86 31.55
CA GLU A 570 -21.37 -45.76 30.79
C GLU A 570 -21.26 -45.70 29.24
N GLY A 571 -21.58 -44.58 28.57
CA GLY A 571 -21.28 -44.36 27.13
C GLY A 571 -20.04 -43.51 26.87
N MET A 572 -19.30 -43.77 25.78
CA MET A 572 -18.28 -42.84 25.27
C MET A 572 -18.95 -41.60 24.66
N VAL A 573 -18.31 -40.44 24.82
CA VAL A 573 -18.79 -39.16 24.29
C VAL A 573 -18.25 -38.98 22.87
N LYS A 574 -19.13 -38.74 21.91
CA LYS A 574 -18.75 -38.60 20.49
C LYS A 574 -18.36 -37.17 20.16
N ALA A 575 -17.09 -36.96 19.83
CA ALA A 575 -16.54 -35.66 19.46
C ALA A 575 -16.12 -35.67 17.98
N VAL A 576 -16.60 -34.69 17.22
CA VAL A 576 -16.18 -34.44 15.84
C VAL A 576 -15.33 -33.18 15.81
N VAL A 577 -14.14 -33.24 15.20
CA VAL A 577 -13.25 -32.09 14.99
C VAL A 577 -13.10 -31.86 13.49
N MET A 578 -13.50 -30.69 13.01
CA MET A 578 -13.33 -30.28 11.62
C MET A 578 -12.09 -29.41 11.50
N GLY A 579 -11.17 -29.82 10.62
CA GLY A 579 -9.84 -29.24 10.51
C GLY A 579 -8.86 -29.98 11.42
N LEU A 580 -7.88 -30.65 10.82
CA LEU A 580 -6.86 -31.39 11.56
C LEU A 580 -5.70 -30.49 12.00
N GLY A 581 -5.26 -29.59 11.11
CA GLY A 581 -4.01 -28.84 11.28
C GLY A 581 -2.84 -29.79 11.51
N ALA A 582 -2.02 -29.52 12.53
CA ALA A 582 -0.94 -30.43 12.93
C ALA A 582 -1.42 -31.65 13.77
N GLY A 583 -2.71 -31.78 14.06
CA GLY A 583 -3.26 -32.86 14.88
C GLY A 583 -3.02 -32.72 16.39
N VAL A 584 -2.54 -31.56 16.84
CA VAL A 584 -2.16 -31.32 18.25
C VAL A 584 -3.39 -31.31 19.17
N LEU A 585 -4.47 -30.63 18.79
CA LEU A 585 -5.73 -30.59 19.54
C LEU A 585 -6.35 -31.99 19.74
N PRO A 586 -6.62 -32.78 18.68
CA PRO A 586 -7.23 -34.09 18.85
C PRO A 586 -6.30 -35.09 19.57
N MET A 587 -4.98 -34.99 19.40
CA MET A 587 -4.02 -35.81 20.19
C MET A 587 -4.04 -35.46 21.68
N PHE A 588 -4.15 -34.17 22.02
CA PHE A 588 -4.30 -33.75 23.41
C PHE A 588 -5.62 -34.27 24.01
N MET A 589 -6.72 -34.15 23.28
CA MET A 589 -8.02 -34.69 23.68
C MET A 589 -7.96 -36.20 23.91
N ARG A 590 -7.35 -36.95 22.99
CA ARG A 590 -7.14 -38.40 23.12
C ARG A 590 -6.35 -38.77 24.38
N ASN A 591 -5.31 -38.00 24.73
CA ASN A 591 -4.44 -38.33 25.87
C ASN A 591 -5.08 -38.01 27.23
N TYR A 592 -5.89 -36.95 27.33
CA TYR A 592 -6.43 -36.46 28.60
C TYR A 592 -7.91 -36.76 28.82
N LEU A 593 -8.64 -37.15 27.78
CA LEU A 593 -10.08 -37.39 27.81
C LEU A 593 -10.38 -38.80 27.28
N PRO A 594 -10.01 -39.86 28.03
CA PRO A 594 -10.08 -41.25 27.57
C PRO A 594 -11.52 -41.77 27.34
N SER A 595 -12.53 -41.00 27.75
CA SER A 595 -13.94 -41.30 27.49
C SER A 595 -14.46 -40.75 26.17
N LEU A 596 -13.59 -40.15 25.34
CA LEU A 596 -13.97 -39.62 24.02
C LEU A 596 -13.76 -40.66 22.92
N GLU A 597 -14.71 -40.68 21.99
CA GLU A 597 -14.55 -41.23 20.64
C GLU A 597 -14.42 -40.02 19.69
N ILE A 598 -13.24 -39.85 19.09
CA ILE A 598 -12.87 -38.65 18.32
C ILE A 598 -12.83 -38.99 16.83
N GLU A 599 -13.68 -38.32 16.05
CA GLU A 599 -13.65 -38.34 14.59
C GLU A 599 -13.13 -36.99 14.10
N VAL A 600 -11.97 -36.98 13.44
CA VAL A 600 -11.43 -35.77 12.80
C VAL A 600 -11.75 -35.80 11.32
N VAL A 601 -12.23 -34.68 10.76
CA VAL A 601 -12.47 -34.53 9.31
C VAL A 601 -11.45 -33.55 8.75
N GLU A 602 -10.63 -34.02 7.81
CA GLU A 602 -9.60 -33.23 7.14
C GLU A 602 -9.82 -33.26 5.63
N LEU A 603 -9.80 -32.09 5.01
CA LEU A 603 -10.04 -31.93 3.58
C LEU A 603 -8.82 -32.37 2.76
N ASP A 604 -7.62 -32.07 3.25
CA ASP A 604 -6.37 -32.21 2.51
C ASP A 604 -5.55 -33.44 2.97
N PRO A 605 -5.38 -34.46 2.10
CA PRO A 605 -4.56 -35.63 2.44
C PRO A 605 -3.10 -35.30 2.72
N VAL A 606 -2.57 -34.20 2.17
CA VAL A 606 -1.20 -33.76 2.44
C VAL A 606 -1.06 -33.25 3.87
N VAL A 607 -2.07 -32.54 4.40
CA VAL A 607 -2.09 -32.08 5.80
C VAL A 607 -2.11 -33.28 6.75
N LEU A 608 -2.90 -34.32 6.46
CA LEU A 608 -2.89 -35.57 7.22
C LEU A 608 -1.51 -36.25 7.24
N ASN A 609 -0.85 -36.34 6.08
CA ASN A 609 0.49 -36.92 6.01
C ASN A 609 1.50 -36.09 6.82
N VAL A 610 1.44 -34.76 6.73
CA VAL A 610 2.31 -33.87 7.52
C VAL A 610 2.08 -34.04 9.02
N ALA A 611 0.83 -34.15 9.47
CA ALA A 611 0.49 -34.37 10.87
C ALA A 611 1.03 -35.72 11.39
N LYS A 612 0.96 -36.79 10.58
CA LYS A 612 1.53 -38.10 10.93
C LYS A 612 3.06 -38.07 10.97
N ASP A 613 3.69 -37.59 9.90
CA ASP A 613 5.12 -37.72 9.69
C ASP A 613 5.96 -36.76 10.55
N TYR A 614 5.44 -35.56 10.82
CA TYR A 614 6.20 -34.50 11.49
C TYR A 614 5.66 -34.08 12.85
N PHE A 615 4.39 -34.36 13.13
CA PHE A 615 3.74 -34.03 14.41
C PHE A 615 3.34 -35.26 15.23
N GLY A 616 3.52 -36.48 14.72
CA GLY A 616 3.29 -37.70 15.47
C GLY A 616 1.81 -37.95 15.79
N LEU A 617 0.91 -37.60 14.88
CA LEU A 617 -0.49 -38.00 14.94
C LEU A 617 -0.62 -39.53 14.87
N ILE A 618 -1.43 -40.10 15.76
CA ILE A 618 -1.69 -41.55 15.82
C ILE A 618 -3.19 -41.77 15.76
N GLU A 619 -3.63 -42.63 14.84
CA GLU A 619 -4.99 -43.13 14.77
C GLU A 619 -5.10 -44.46 15.51
N ASP A 620 -6.20 -44.65 16.25
CA ASP A 620 -6.51 -45.88 16.97
C ASP A 620 -8.03 -46.06 17.16
N GLU A 621 -8.44 -46.86 18.15
CA GLU A 621 -9.86 -47.10 18.44
C GLU A 621 -10.58 -45.84 18.97
N HIS A 622 -9.85 -44.87 19.52
CA HIS A 622 -10.41 -43.65 20.14
C HIS A 622 -10.25 -42.40 19.27
N LEU A 623 -9.33 -42.37 18.31
CA LEU A 623 -9.12 -41.26 17.37
C LEU A 623 -9.01 -41.79 15.95
N LYS A 624 -9.93 -41.37 15.08
CA LYS A 624 -9.92 -41.69 13.64
C LYS A 624 -9.94 -40.41 12.82
N VAL A 625 -9.24 -40.45 11.67
CA VAL A 625 -9.26 -39.32 10.72
C VAL A 625 -9.97 -39.74 9.43
N HIS A 626 -10.92 -38.92 9.00
CA HIS A 626 -11.67 -39.07 7.78
C HIS A 626 -11.23 -38.00 6.77
N LEU A 627 -10.81 -38.43 5.58
CA LEU A 627 -10.51 -37.52 4.50
C LEU A 627 -11.80 -37.12 3.76
N GLY A 628 -12.09 -35.83 3.72
CA GLY A 628 -13.24 -35.30 3.00
C GLY A 628 -13.66 -33.89 3.44
N ASP A 629 -14.70 -33.39 2.77
CA ASP A 629 -15.33 -32.12 3.10
C ASP A 629 -16.13 -32.21 4.41
N GLY A 630 -15.85 -31.30 5.35
CA GLY A 630 -16.51 -31.26 6.66
C GLY A 630 -18.01 -30.99 6.58
N ILE A 631 -18.42 -30.10 5.67
CA ILE A 631 -19.85 -29.80 5.46
C ILE A 631 -20.56 -31.03 4.90
N GLY A 632 -20.02 -31.64 3.85
CA GLY A 632 -20.54 -32.87 3.26
C GLY A 632 -20.57 -34.05 4.23
N PHE A 633 -19.61 -34.15 5.16
CA PHE A 633 -19.61 -35.15 6.23
C PHE A 633 -20.84 -34.99 7.13
N MET A 634 -21.15 -33.75 7.54
CA MET A 634 -22.33 -33.47 8.38
C MET A 634 -23.65 -33.69 7.65
N THR A 635 -23.73 -33.31 6.38
CA THR A 635 -24.92 -33.56 5.56
C THR A 635 -25.21 -35.06 5.46
N LYS A 636 -24.20 -35.89 5.17
CA LYS A 636 -24.36 -37.36 5.13
C LYS A 636 -24.78 -37.94 6.48
N LYS A 637 -24.28 -37.38 7.58
CA LYS A 637 -24.65 -37.81 8.94
C LYS A 637 -26.12 -37.47 9.23
N ALA A 638 -26.57 -36.27 8.88
CA ALA A 638 -27.97 -35.85 9.00
C ALA A 638 -28.93 -36.69 8.12
N GLU A 639 -28.51 -37.03 6.89
CA GLU A 639 -29.26 -37.91 5.99
C GLU A 639 -29.36 -39.34 6.54
N SER A 640 -28.25 -39.88 7.04
CA SER A 640 -28.20 -41.25 7.60
C SER A 640 -29.06 -41.41 8.85
N GLU A 641 -29.17 -40.35 9.66
CA GLU A 641 -30.10 -40.27 10.78
C GLU A 641 -31.56 -40.27 10.30
N SER A 642 -31.86 -39.50 9.26
CA SER A 642 -33.21 -39.41 8.67
C SER A 642 -33.66 -40.73 8.03
N GLU A 643 -32.72 -41.53 7.52
CA GLU A 643 -32.95 -42.87 6.98
C GLU A 643 -32.97 -43.99 8.05
N GLY A 644 -32.74 -43.66 9.34
CA GLY A 644 -32.73 -44.62 10.45
C GLY A 644 -31.57 -45.63 10.43
N LYS A 645 -30.49 -45.34 9.69
CA LYS A 645 -29.32 -46.22 9.55
C LYS A 645 -28.25 -45.98 10.61
N ASP A 646 -28.17 -44.76 11.14
CA ASP A 646 -27.29 -44.38 12.24
C ASP A 646 -28.10 -43.53 13.21
N SER A 647 -28.27 -43.99 14.45
CA SER A 647 -29.04 -43.28 15.48
C SER A 647 -28.14 -42.48 16.44
N SER A 648 -26.84 -42.40 16.17
CA SER A 648 -25.88 -41.82 17.11
C SER A 648 -25.63 -40.34 16.85
N LYS A 649 -26.29 -39.51 17.65
CA LYS A 649 -26.10 -38.06 17.70
C LYS A 649 -24.65 -37.71 18.09
N ILE A 650 -24.19 -36.55 17.65
CA ILE A 650 -22.87 -36.01 18.03
C ILE A 650 -23.02 -35.24 19.35
N ASP A 651 -22.13 -35.49 20.30
CA ASP A 651 -22.15 -34.77 21.58
C ASP A 651 -21.36 -33.46 21.50
N VAL A 652 -20.26 -33.46 20.77
CA VAL A 652 -19.40 -32.28 20.59
C VAL A 652 -19.00 -32.13 19.13
N LEU A 653 -19.19 -30.95 18.56
CA LEU A 653 -18.63 -30.57 17.28
C LEU A 653 -17.69 -29.38 17.47
N ILE A 654 -16.44 -29.51 17.03
CA ILE A 654 -15.44 -28.44 17.03
C ILE A 654 -15.13 -28.08 15.57
N VAL A 655 -15.24 -26.81 15.21
CA VAL A 655 -14.80 -26.26 13.92
C VAL A 655 -13.56 -25.41 14.15
N ASP A 656 -12.44 -25.87 13.60
CA ASP A 656 -11.13 -25.22 13.59
C ASP A 656 -10.54 -25.26 12.16
N VAL A 657 -11.30 -24.71 11.21
CA VAL A 657 -10.99 -24.76 9.77
C VAL A 657 -10.60 -23.38 9.27
N ASP A 658 -9.35 -23.19 8.88
CA ASP A 658 -8.85 -21.92 8.34
C ASP A 658 -9.52 -21.55 7.00
N SER A 659 -9.76 -20.25 6.80
CA SER A 659 -10.33 -19.69 5.57
C SER A 659 -9.31 -19.68 4.44
N SER A 660 -9.76 -20.03 3.24
CA SER A 660 -8.95 -19.91 2.02
C SER A 660 -8.94 -18.49 1.44
N ASP A 661 -9.91 -17.64 1.82
CA ASP A 661 -10.06 -16.26 1.35
C ASP A 661 -9.77 -15.24 2.47
N LEU A 662 -8.56 -14.70 2.46
CA LEU A 662 -8.10 -13.68 3.40
C LEU A 662 -8.72 -12.29 3.16
N SER A 663 -9.33 -12.05 1.99
CA SER A 663 -9.93 -10.75 1.64
C SER A 663 -11.29 -10.51 2.30
N SER A 664 -11.95 -11.57 2.75
CA SER A 664 -13.28 -11.53 3.39
C SER A 664 -13.30 -10.89 4.78
N GLY A 665 -12.13 -10.67 5.39
CA GLY A 665 -11.99 -10.22 6.78
C GLY A 665 -12.31 -11.30 7.83
N LEU A 666 -12.67 -12.52 7.40
CA LEU A 666 -12.82 -13.72 8.23
C LEU A 666 -11.66 -14.68 7.94
N THR A 667 -10.78 -14.87 8.92
CA THR A 667 -9.63 -15.76 8.79
C THR A 667 -9.97 -17.17 9.24
N CYS A 668 -10.75 -17.32 10.32
CA CYS A 668 -11.24 -18.63 10.77
C CYS A 668 -12.64 -18.45 11.37
N PRO A 669 -13.62 -19.31 11.10
CA PRO A 669 -13.52 -20.43 10.18
C PRO A 669 -13.70 -20.01 8.71
N GLU A 670 -13.54 -20.94 7.77
CA GLU A 670 -14.03 -20.76 6.40
C GLU A 670 -15.53 -20.40 6.40
N ALA A 671 -15.94 -19.43 5.58
CA ALA A 671 -17.22 -18.73 5.73
C ALA A 671 -18.44 -19.66 5.67
N ALA A 672 -18.35 -20.73 4.88
CA ALA A 672 -19.40 -21.73 4.75
C ALA A 672 -19.76 -22.45 6.07
N PHE A 673 -18.84 -22.51 7.04
CA PHE A 673 -19.08 -23.12 8.36
C PHE A 673 -19.85 -22.21 9.35
N VAL A 674 -20.13 -20.96 8.98
CA VAL A 674 -20.95 -20.03 9.76
C VAL A 674 -22.20 -19.54 9.00
N GLU A 675 -22.48 -20.18 7.87
CA GLU A 675 -23.71 -19.97 7.12
C GLU A 675 -24.91 -20.68 7.77
N GLU A 676 -26.09 -20.09 7.61
CA GLU A 676 -27.32 -20.54 8.28
C GLU A 676 -27.65 -22.02 7.99
N SER A 677 -27.46 -22.45 6.74
CA SER A 677 -27.72 -23.83 6.30
C SER A 677 -26.84 -24.86 7.03
N PHE A 678 -25.56 -24.57 7.21
CA PHE A 678 -24.64 -25.42 7.95
C PHE A 678 -25.01 -25.43 9.44
N LEU A 679 -25.23 -24.26 10.05
CA LEU A 679 -25.57 -24.15 11.46
C LEU A 679 -26.89 -24.88 11.82
N LEU A 680 -27.89 -24.87 10.94
CA LEU A 680 -29.12 -25.65 11.09
C LEU A 680 -28.84 -27.16 11.03
N THR A 681 -27.97 -27.58 10.11
CA THR A 681 -27.54 -28.99 10.01
C THR A 681 -26.86 -29.42 11.31
N VAL A 682 -25.91 -28.62 11.81
CA VAL A 682 -25.24 -28.84 13.10
C VAL A 682 -26.26 -28.99 14.23
N LYS A 683 -27.19 -28.04 14.39
CA LYS A 683 -28.23 -28.09 15.42
C LYS A 683 -29.05 -29.38 15.35
N SER A 684 -29.36 -29.87 14.14
CA SER A 684 -30.15 -31.10 13.95
C SER A 684 -29.39 -32.37 14.34
N THR A 685 -28.08 -32.43 14.07
CA THR A 685 -27.20 -33.59 14.32
C THR A 685 -26.65 -33.68 15.75
N LEU A 686 -26.65 -32.57 16.49
CA LEU A 686 -26.20 -32.56 17.88
C LEU A 686 -27.19 -33.28 18.81
N SER A 687 -26.66 -33.97 19.81
CA SER A 687 -27.43 -34.62 20.88
C SER A 687 -28.17 -33.57 21.70
N GLU A 688 -29.17 -34.01 22.48
CA GLU A 688 -29.82 -33.13 23.44
C GLU A 688 -28.78 -32.69 24.46
N GLN A 689 -28.58 -31.37 24.59
CA GLN A 689 -27.47 -30.73 25.32
C GLN A 689 -26.09 -30.80 24.66
N GLY A 690 -26.00 -31.23 23.40
CA GLY A 690 -24.76 -31.23 22.63
C GLY A 690 -24.14 -29.84 22.48
N LEU A 691 -22.83 -29.83 22.28
CA LEU A 691 -21.98 -28.64 22.25
C LEU A 691 -21.38 -28.42 20.86
N PHE A 692 -21.61 -27.23 20.30
CA PHE A 692 -20.89 -26.73 19.13
C PHE A 692 -19.85 -25.70 19.56
N ILE A 693 -18.61 -25.87 19.12
CA ILE A 693 -17.49 -24.97 19.39
C ILE A 693 -16.94 -24.49 18.05
N VAL A 694 -16.75 -23.18 17.91
CA VAL A 694 -16.13 -22.60 16.72
C VAL A 694 -15.02 -21.64 17.14
N ASN A 695 -13.84 -21.84 16.54
CA ASN A 695 -12.74 -20.88 16.60
C ASN A 695 -13.05 -19.74 15.62
N LEU A 696 -13.26 -18.53 16.12
CA LEU A 696 -13.54 -17.34 15.33
C LEU A 696 -12.34 -16.38 15.36
N VAL A 697 -11.71 -16.19 14.21
CA VAL A 697 -10.64 -15.22 13.98
C VAL A 697 -11.13 -14.24 12.94
N SER A 698 -11.53 -13.06 13.39
CA SER A 698 -11.88 -11.94 12.51
C SER A 698 -11.53 -10.62 13.18
N ARG A 699 -10.83 -9.76 12.43
CA ARG A 699 -10.50 -8.40 12.85
C ARG A 699 -11.59 -7.39 12.48
N SER A 700 -12.52 -7.78 11.60
CA SER A 700 -13.68 -6.96 11.21
C SER A 700 -14.82 -7.09 12.23
N SER A 701 -15.13 -5.98 12.91
CA SER A 701 -16.25 -5.91 13.87
C SER A 701 -17.61 -6.17 13.21
N ALA A 702 -17.78 -5.75 11.94
CA ALA A 702 -18.99 -5.97 11.16
C ALA A 702 -19.20 -7.46 10.84
N VAL A 703 -18.14 -8.15 10.41
CA VAL A 703 -18.19 -9.60 10.14
C VAL A 703 -18.51 -10.38 11.42
N LYS A 704 -17.85 -10.04 12.54
CA LYS A 704 -18.16 -10.65 13.85
C LYS A 704 -19.61 -10.46 14.26
N SER A 705 -20.13 -9.24 14.14
CA SER A 705 -21.53 -8.94 14.46
C SER A 705 -22.53 -9.72 13.60
N ALA A 706 -22.24 -9.90 12.31
CA ALA A 706 -23.08 -10.70 11.41
C ALA A 706 -23.09 -12.18 11.82
N ILE A 707 -21.93 -12.76 12.13
CA ILE A 707 -21.80 -14.16 12.58
C ILE A 707 -22.52 -14.37 13.92
N TYR A 708 -22.32 -13.47 14.89
CA TYR A 708 -23.03 -13.53 16.17
C TYR A 708 -24.55 -13.49 15.98
N SER A 709 -25.04 -12.64 15.08
CA SER A 709 -26.47 -12.52 14.81
C SER A 709 -27.06 -13.82 14.24
N ARG A 710 -26.36 -14.47 13.29
CA ARG A 710 -26.77 -15.77 12.74
C ARG A 710 -26.77 -16.87 13.78
N LEU A 711 -25.72 -16.94 14.61
CA LEU A 711 -25.65 -17.92 15.70
C LEU A 711 -26.79 -17.73 16.69
N LYS A 712 -27.11 -16.49 17.08
CA LYS A 712 -28.22 -16.16 18.00
C LYS A 712 -29.60 -16.53 17.44
N MET A 713 -29.77 -16.52 16.12
CA MET A 713 -31.02 -16.97 15.50
C MET A 713 -31.23 -18.48 15.64
N ILE A 714 -30.17 -19.26 15.77
CA ILE A 714 -30.22 -20.73 15.73
C ILE A 714 -30.06 -21.34 17.12
N PHE A 715 -29.16 -20.81 17.94
CA PHE A 715 -28.86 -21.32 19.28
C PHE A 715 -29.30 -20.34 20.36
N SER A 716 -30.08 -20.84 21.31
CA SER A 716 -30.60 -20.07 22.45
C SER A 716 -29.54 -19.78 23.51
N ASN A 717 -28.48 -20.60 23.57
CA ASN A 717 -27.40 -20.52 24.56
C ASN A 717 -26.04 -20.39 23.89
N LEU A 718 -25.49 -19.16 23.93
CA LEU A 718 -24.19 -18.84 23.38
C LEU A 718 -23.27 -18.27 24.45
N LEU A 719 -22.06 -18.81 24.53
CA LEU A 719 -20.97 -18.33 25.37
C LEU A 719 -19.78 -17.94 24.50
N LEU A 720 -18.97 -17.01 24.99
CA LEU A 720 -17.81 -16.45 24.32
C LEU A 720 -16.61 -16.45 25.27
N LEU A 721 -15.46 -16.87 24.74
CA LEU A 721 -14.15 -16.69 25.35
C LEU A 721 -13.32 -15.77 24.47
N LYS A 722 -12.98 -14.58 24.99
CA LYS A 722 -11.99 -13.68 24.38
C LYS A 722 -10.65 -13.89 25.06
N LEU A 723 -9.59 -14.09 24.27
CA LEU A 723 -8.24 -14.27 24.78
C LEU A 723 -7.49 -12.94 24.63
N GLU A 724 -7.01 -12.37 25.73
CA GLU A 724 -6.42 -11.02 25.74
C GLU A 724 -5.13 -10.89 24.91
N GLU A 725 -4.43 -12.00 24.71
CA GLU A 725 -3.16 -12.07 23.97
C GLU A 725 -3.33 -12.63 22.54
N ASP A 726 -4.56 -12.95 22.12
CA ASP A 726 -4.83 -13.63 20.85
C ASP A 726 -6.04 -13.00 20.12
N VAL A 727 -6.01 -12.94 18.79
CA VAL A 727 -7.15 -12.42 17.99
C VAL A 727 -8.32 -13.42 18.00
N ASN A 728 -8.06 -14.66 18.41
CA ASN A 728 -9.01 -15.74 18.47
C ASN A 728 -10.09 -15.51 19.55
N GLU A 729 -11.33 -15.68 19.11
CA GLU A 729 -12.50 -15.76 19.96
C GLU A 729 -13.08 -17.17 19.86
N VAL A 730 -13.26 -17.86 20.98
CA VAL A 730 -13.87 -19.19 20.97
C VAL A 730 -15.34 -19.04 21.35
N ILE A 731 -16.23 -19.45 20.45
CA ILE A 731 -17.68 -19.41 20.69
C ILE A 731 -18.16 -20.82 21.02
N PHE A 732 -19.01 -20.92 22.04
CA PHE A 732 -19.65 -22.15 22.47
C PHE A 732 -21.15 -22.01 22.32
N ALA A 733 -21.77 -22.86 21.52
CA ALA A 733 -23.22 -22.92 21.35
C ALA A 733 -23.76 -24.24 21.92
N VAL A 734 -24.63 -24.15 22.92
CA VAL A 734 -25.23 -25.32 23.57
C VAL A 734 -26.64 -25.51 23.03
N LYS A 735 -26.98 -26.72 22.57
CA LYS A 735 -28.28 -27.00 21.94
C LYS A 735 -29.48 -26.82 22.88
N THR A 736 -29.28 -26.90 24.20
CA THR A 736 -30.37 -26.86 25.17
C THR A 736 -31.24 -25.59 25.05
N GLU A 737 -32.54 -25.72 25.29
CA GLU A 737 -33.49 -24.59 25.27
C GLU A 737 -33.57 -23.86 26.62
N SER A 738 -33.03 -24.46 27.69
CA SER A 738 -32.98 -23.81 29.01
C SER A 738 -31.79 -22.83 29.08
N PRO A 739 -31.98 -21.58 29.53
CA PRO A 739 -30.87 -20.63 29.65
C PRO A 739 -29.84 -21.10 30.69
N ILE A 740 -28.55 -21.09 30.31
CA ILE A 740 -27.45 -21.34 31.24
C ILE A 740 -27.29 -20.12 32.15
N LYS A 741 -27.51 -20.30 33.45
CA LYS A 741 -27.35 -19.22 34.43
C LYS A 741 -25.88 -19.03 34.80
N GLU A 742 -25.49 -17.79 35.09
CA GLU A 742 -24.12 -17.44 35.49
C GLU A 742 -23.67 -18.21 36.76
N ASP A 743 -24.57 -18.40 37.73
CA ASP A 743 -24.30 -19.20 38.94
C ASP A 743 -23.91 -20.65 38.60
N GLN A 744 -24.55 -21.25 37.60
CA GLN A 744 -24.28 -22.63 37.17
C GLN A 744 -22.92 -22.73 36.47
N LEU A 745 -22.54 -21.69 35.71
CA LEU A 745 -21.24 -21.59 35.06
C LEU A 745 -20.11 -21.46 36.09
N SER A 746 -20.34 -20.63 37.11
CA SER A 746 -19.40 -20.44 38.21
C SER A 746 -19.21 -21.72 39.02
N GLU A 747 -20.29 -22.42 39.34
CA GLU A 747 -20.22 -23.71 40.03
C GLU A 747 -19.45 -24.76 39.20
N ALA A 748 -19.70 -24.83 37.89
CA ALA A 748 -18.97 -25.72 36.99
C ALA A 748 -17.47 -25.39 36.92
N CYS A 749 -17.10 -24.09 36.89
CA CYS A 749 -15.70 -23.64 36.99
C CYS A 749 -15.05 -24.12 38.29
N GLU A 750 -15.74 -24.03 39.43
CA GLU A 750 -15.20 -24.48 40.72
C GLU A 750 -15.03 -25.99 40.80
N VAL A 751 -15.97 -26.76 40.24
CA VAL A 751 -15.85 -28.22 40.11
C VAL A 751 -14.65 -28.59 39.25
N LEU A 752 -14.50 -27.93 38.10
CA LEU A 752 -13.36 -28.12 37.19
C LEU A 752 -12.04 -27.83 37.89
N ALA A 753 -11.96 -26.70 38.60
CA ALA A 753 -10.77 -26.30 39.34
C ALA A 753 -10.42 -27.29 40.47
N ARG A 754 -11.42 -27.85 41.16
CA ARG A 754 -11.19 -28.89 42.17
C ARG A 754 -10.65 -30.18 41.57
N LYS A 755 -11.19 -30.60 40.42
CA LYS A 755 -10.73 -31.81 39.72
C LYS A 755 -9.26 -31.68 39.29
N PHE A 756 -8.91 -30.54 38.71
CA PHE A 756 -7.57 -30.31 38.19
C PHE A 756 -6.49 -30.00 39.24
N LYS A 757 -6.86 -29.38 40.37
CA LYS A 757 -5.93 -29.19 41.51
C LYS A 757 -5.39 -30.51 42.08
N GLN A 758 -6.07 -31.63 41.86
CA GLN A 758 -5.62 -32.95 42.32
C GLN A 758 -4.59 -33.59 41.37
N GLU A 759 -4.53 -33.16 40.11
CA GLU A 759 -3.65 -33.75 39.08
C GLU A 759 -2.26 -33.08 39.00
N ASN A 760 -2.10 -31.90 39.62
CA ASN A 760 -0.83 -31.21 39.88
C ASN A 760 0.07 -31.00 38.63
N GLN A 761 -0.53 -30.55 37.52
CA GLN A 761 0.17 -30.27 36.25
C GLN A 761 0.10 -28.78 35.88
N GLU A 762 1.13 -28.24 35.23
CA GLU A 762 1.25 -26.79 34.94
C GLU A 762 0.13 -26.25 34.01
N TRP A 763 -0.36 -27.03 33.03
CA TRP A 763 -1.43 -26.61 32.11
C TRP A 763 -2.80 -26.49 32.78
N SER A 764 -2.98 -27.16 33.91
CA SER A 764 -4.25 -27.21 34.63
C SER A 764 -4.67 -25.84 35.18
N GLN A 765 -3.70 -25.00 35.55
CA GLN A 765 -3.95 -23.65 36.03
C GLN A 765 -4.43 -22.73 34.90
N TRP A 766 -3.84 -22.84 33.71
CA TRP A 766 -4.27 -22.08 32.53
C TRP A 766 -5.73 -22.41 32.19
N MET A 767 -6.07 -23.70 32.19
CA MET A 767 -7.42 -24.19 31.90
C MET A 767 -8.46 -23.59 32.84
N ILE A 768 -8.12 -23.51 34.13
CA ILE A 768 -8.96 -22.89 35.16
C ILE A 768 -9.09 -21.38 34.95
N ASP A 769 -8.03 -20.71 34.50
CA ASP A 769 -8.06 -19.26 34.32
C ASP A 769 -8.80 -18.86 33.03
N ALA A 770 -8.69 -19.65 31.96
CA ALA A 770 -9.49 -19.48 30.76
C ALA A 770 -10.96 -19.79 31.00
N SER A 771 -11.31 -20.82 31.79
CA SER A 771 -12.72 -21.15 32.06
C SER A 771 -13.45 -20.00 32.75
N LYS A 772 -12.79 -19.24 33.63
CA LYS A 772 -13.35 -18.06 34.30
C LYS A 772 -13.59 -16.87 33.37
N LYS A 773 -12.95 -16.86 32.20
CA LYS A 773 -13.12 -15.80 31.19
C LYS A 773 -14.27 -16.09 30.21
N ILE A 774 -14.86 -17.29 30.26
CA ILE A 774 -16.03 -17.65 29.46
C ILE A 774 -17.25 -16.88 29.99
N LYS A 775 -17.96 -16.17 29.11
CA LYS A 775 -19.13 -15.36 29.44
C LYS A 775 -20.27 -15.59 28.45
N PRO A 776 -21.54 -15.33 28.81
CA PRO A 776 -22.62 -15.28 27.85
C PRO A 776 -22.34 -14.28 26.72
N LEU A 777 -22.71 -14.64 25.50
CA LEU A 777 -22.60 -13.76 24.33
C LEU A 777 -23.80 -12.79 24.33
N GLU A 778 -23.59 -11.57 24.83
CA GLU A 778 -24.59 -10.48 24.87
C GLU A 778 -25.09 -10.09 23.49
#